data_AF-A0A0N9IHJ6-F1
#
_entry.id   AF-A0A0N9IHJ6-F1
#
_cell.length_a   1.000
_cell.length_b   1.000
_cell.length_c   1.000
_cell.angle_alpha   90.00
_cell.angle_beta   90.00
_cell.angle_gamma   90.00
#
_symmetry.space_group_name_H-M   'P 1'
#
loop_
_entity.id
_entity.type
_entity.pdbx_description
1 polymer ?
#
loop_
_entity_poly.entity_id
_entity_poly.type
_entity_poly.pdbx_seq_one_letter_code
_entity_poly.pdbx_strand_id
1 'polypeptide(L)'
;MSHAERRRRITEDAPLADPAEVWTEDPDLALDMAEVVNHLPTLHRGLTSGVVDLQKRVAASSSLPRLDPGLVAGAVPDLPMDVRRVLFRRIRSKRMTALADALLPSVHEHWGAGESARLLPVCSRVVVREWLPRLDHAVSMGAIAKHHPEFMLAKAFEELPGADRADWWSRHLWAVDELIPHHPAEVLDLIERFGPATYTPFSQAKSVYLAKVDAGRFIRTLEDRTYRLSRPAYRVLIEANPPELVWLGRQDPLAVLRVLPPSRREAFWDAVNADKDMSHADLDDSTLRALPLRRRGDEARRMRAIALTKGEEQKARNLAQFLPYDEAAEILTELTRAGEAIDRQLGYELLIACAAKDFRLEELLPWLADRLKRDQDPVRLAAFRALLAASPRAFGEARELPRLAADAFDARDLSSDSTGVLLRLCVKLLAHNDSPVALGVVEAMVKRDSSIGFGRLDQLLRRGQEHEIYRVLKPVIDENAGWTIYTPALNLVAALGRRAWDMPDLLEPLWAAIENDIDHYARIAIEHLLADPRTRGERTGRILGIDPSAVFLPKVLSVVESTRTDLLDVVFGDEPPQGRFAPGEVRRIPLGMRRTHRWLPGQRDRYAELLQAVADSDHSREFRAAAVRTLGTVRGHNAVRYLSAEDELVAQAAIAVLPSHPDPMEALRHLMDRALSGNRGQAELTATHTIRRCARRIPPSALGELLVIEGGPVTVRKELVRLVSDFRLPDAVGLLHRAWHMDNQHRDVRAAIAFQALSWLDDPRAWELLRAAVTGPREVATQTLRVQPYMVPVRHRTAIAGLIRQVTAGDDDRLRGEALQQLGNWVEWYPDALAVLGSAITDLGERAAWRNAVNGLVRNVVKPAAGDAVLGILRTLAGHIGPDAEPDRDRPALQRMRAVFDALDSMPFWKRIIPAFADTLVEALSGVEEVRRELVRLKFATIRFQSANPDDPVADFKAIDELVADRPVLASNAWRRPRPPHHWDIDAMLTAARSVRSGHLALRILAIGGPHFGWPESWRSLLRELRRHPDAEVRDAARHILTASE
;
A
#
# COMPACT_ATOMS: atom_id res chain seq x y z
N MET A 1 35.61 -12.36 26.98
CA MET A 1 35.43 -10.91 26.70
C MET A 1 34.32 -10.73 25.68
N SER A 2 33.28 -9.97 26.04
CA SER A 2 32.13 -9.70 25.16
C SER A 2 32.49 -8.76 24.01
N HIS A 3 31.68 -8.74 22.95
CA HIS A 3 31.85 -7.77 21.86
C HIS A 3 31.73 -6.31 22.35
N ALA A 4 30.89 -6.06 23.35
CA ALA A 4 30.71 -4.72 23.94
C ALA A 4 31.96 -4.27 24.71
N GLU A 5 32.55 -5.15 25.53
CA GLU A 5 33.82 -4.88 26.23
C GLU A 5 34.96 -4.63 25.25
N ARG A 6 35.01 -5.40 24.15
CA ARG A 6 36.01 -5.19 23.09
C ARG A 6 35.86 -3.82 22.45
N ARG A 7 34.64 -3.43 22.08
CA ARG A 7 34.37 -2.08 21.52
C ARG A 7 34.73 -0.96 22.50
N ARG A 8 34.50 -1.17 23.79
CA ARG A 8 34.91 -0.24 24.84
C ARG A 8 36.43 -0.09 24.88
N ARG A 9 37.18 -1.19 24.94
CA ARG A 9 38.65 -1.16 24.89
C ARG A 9 39.18 -0.48 23.64
N ILE A 10 38.64 -0.81 22.46
CA ILE A 10 39.00 -0.13 21.21
C ILE A 10 38.80 1.39 21.31
N THR A 11 37.72 1.84 21.95
CA THR A 11 37.46 3.28 22.13
C THR A 11 38.47 3.92 23.09
N GLU A 12 38.89 3.19 24.12
CA GLU A 12 39.89 3.63 25.11
C GLU A 12 41.32 3.65 24.52
N ASP A 13 41.65 2.67 23.67
CA ASP A 13 42.99 2.46 23.10
C ASP A 13 43.22 3.24 21.78
N ALA A 14 42.16 3.51 20.99
CA ALA A 14 42.27 4.17 19.69
C ALA A 14 43.02 5.51 19.68
N PRO A 15 42.92 6.39 20.70
CA PRO A 15 43.69 7.62 20.76
C PRO A 15 45.20 7.43 20.95
N LEU A 16 45.64 6.24 21.39
CA LEU A 16 47.01 5.96 21.82
C LEU A 16 47.82 5.14 20.79
N ALA A 17 47.19 4.69 19.71
CA ALA A 17 47.80 3.83 18.70
C ALA A 17 47.61 4.41 17.30
N ASP A 18 48.59 4.24 16.41
CA ASP A 18 48.49 4.66 15.01
C ASP A 18 47.66 3.65 14.21
N PRO A 19 46.46 4.02 13.70
CA PRO A 19 45.64 3.12 12.90
C PRO A 19 46.34 2.66 11.60
N ALA A 20 47.39 3.34 11.14
CA ALA A 20 48.17 2.90 9.98
C ALA A 20 49.04 1.68 10.28
N GLU A 21 49.59 1.57 11.49
CA GLU A 21 50.38 0.41 11.93
C GLU A 21 49.48 -0.81 12.14
N VAL A 22 48.34 -0.62 12.81
CA VAL A 22 47.35 -1.67 13.08
C VAL A 22 46.75 -2.25 11.80
N TRP A 23 46.67 -1.46 10.72
CA TRP A 23 46.09 -1.91 9.45
C TRP A 23 46.75 -3.19 8.91
N THR A 24 48.05 -3.35 9.10
CA THR A 24 48.79 -4.49 8.55
C THR A 24 48.43 -5.80 9.26
N GLU A 25 48.06 -5.71 10.54
CA GLU A 25 47.71 -6.85 11.38
C GLU A 25 46.20 -7.14 11.36
N ASP A 26 45.37 -6.10 11.52
CA ASP A 26 43.91 -6.19 11.53
C ASP A 26 43.29 -4.93 10.88
N PRO A 27 43.04 -4.95 9.55
CA PRO A 27 42.39 -3.86 8.83
C PRO A 27 41.00 -3.51 9.39
N ASP A 28 40.30 -4.47 9.97
CA ASP A 28 39.00 -4.22 10.56
C ASP A 28 39.13 -3.45 11.87
N LEU A 29 40.08 -3.81 12.72
CA LEU A 29 40.36 -3.06 13.94
C LEU A 29 40.84 -1.63 13.60
N ALA A 30 41.74 -1.51 12.63
CA ALA A 30 42.24 -0.22 12.14
C ALA A 30 41.12 0.70 11.67
N LEU A 31 40.12 0.18 10.93
CA LEU A 31 38.94 0.98 10.54
C LEU A 31 38.06 1.38 11.73
N ASP A 32 37.97 0.54 12.76
CA ASP A 32 37.18 0.85 13.97
C ASP A 32 37.84 1.97 14.76
N MET A 33 39.15 1.88 14.95
CA MET A 33 39.96 2.92 15.57
C MET A 33 39.92 4.21 14.74
N ALA A 34 40.09 4.11 13.41
CA ALA A 34 40.05 5.26 12.52
C ALA A 34 38.69 5.97 12.52
N GLU A 35 37.57 5.27 12.68
CA GLU A 35 36.25 5.90 12.83
C GLU A 35 36.14 6.66 14.17
N VAL A 36 36.67 6.10 15.26
CA VAL A 36 36.67 6.74 16.59
C VAL A 36 37.51 8.02 16.59
N VAL A 37 38.75 7.96 16.10
CA VAL A 37 39.67 9.12 16.08
C VAL A 37 39.55 9.98 14.82
N ASN A 38 38.68 9.61 13.89
CA ASN A 38 38.49 10.26 12.58
C ASN A 38 39.78 10.34 11.74
N HIS A 39 40.55 9.25 11.71
CA HIS A 39 41.78 9.15 10.92
C HIS A 39 41.46 8.96 9.42
N LEU A 40 41.33 10.08 8.71
CA LEU A 40 40.93 10.12 7.29
C LEU A 40 41.83 9.31 6.34
N PRO A 41 43.17 9.27 6.50
CA PRO A 41 44.04 8.46 5.63
C PRO A 41 43.70 6.96 5.67
N THR A 42 43.40 6.40 6.85
CA THR A 42 43.01 4.98 6.99
C THR A 42 41.64 4.72 6.39
N LEU A 43 40.69 5.65 6.53
CA LEU A 43 39.38 5.55 5.87
C LEU A 43 39.51 5.60 4.35
N HIS A 44 40.35 6.48 3.81
CA HIS A 44 40.66 6.50 2.38
C HIS A 44 41.26 5.17 1.91
N ARG A 45 42.29 4.66 2.62
CA ARG A 45 42.89 3.36 2.35
C ARG A 45 41.85 2.24 2.37
N GLY A 46 40.87 2.29 3.27
CA GLY A 46 39.76 1.35 3.30
C GLY A 46 38.84 1.42 2.08
N LEU A 47 38.53 2.64 1.61
CA LEU A 47 37.70 2.85 0.43
C LEU A 47 38.38 2.38 -0.87
N THR A 48 39.71 2.48 -0.96
CA THR A 48 40.50 2.08 -2.14
C THR A 48 41.18 0.72 -1.99
N SER A 49 40.90 -0.02 -0.92
CA SER A 49 41.59 -1.29 -0.58
C SER A 49 41.39 -2.44 -1.58
N GLY A 50 40.39 -2.36 -2.46
CA GLY A 50 39.95 -3.49 -3.29
C GLY A 50 39.17 -4.58 -2.52
N VAL A 51 39.09 -4.48 -1.18
CA VAL A 51 38.38 -5.44 -0.34
C VAL A 51 36.97 -4.93 -0.06
N VAL A 52 36.00 -5.50 -0.76
CA VAL A 52 34.59 -5.08 -0.81
C VAL A 52 33.95 -4.84 0.56
N ASP A 53 34.23 -5.71 1.53
CA ASP A 53 33.63 -5.59 2.87
C ASP A 53 34.26 -4.44 3.68
N LEU A 54 35.56 -4.16 3.51
CA LEU A 54 36.20 -2.96 4.06
C LEU A 54 35.64 -1.70 3.39
N GLN A 55 35.52 -1.71 2.06
CA GLN A 55 34.94 -0.59 1.30
C GLN A 55 33.49 -0.28 1.71
N LYS A 56 32.64 -1.31 1.87
CA LYS A 56 31.26 -1.17 2.36
C LYS A 56 31.22 -0.57 3.76
N ARG A 57 32.18 -0.92 4.61
CA ARG A 57 32.28 -0.38 5.97
C ARG A 57 32.64 1.10 5.96
N VAL A 58 33.61 1.51 5.14
CA VAL A 58 33.91 2.94 4.93
C VAL A 58 32.69 3.68 4.35
N ALA A 59 32.02 3.12 3.34
CA ALA A 59 30.81 3.68 2.76
C ALA A 59 29.64 3.83 3.77
N ALA A 60 29.64 3.05 4.85
CA ALA A 60 28.65 3.12 5.94
C ALA A 60 29.08 4.02 7.12
N SER A 61 30.35 4.45 7.15
CA SER A 61 30.98 5.14 8.28
C SER A 61 30.25 6.43 8.68
N SER A 62 30.33 6.78 9.96
CA SER A 62 29.95 8.09 10.48
C SER A 62 30.92 9.21 10.09
N SER A 63 32.18 8.88 9.82
CA SER A 63 33.22 9.82 9.40
C SER A 63 33.26 10.08 7.89
N LEU A 64 32.43 9.38 7.09
CA LEU A 64 32.33 9.57 5.63
C LEU A 64 32.20 11.05 5.19
N PRO A 65 31.38 11.91 5.83
CA PRO A 65 31.28 13.33 5.44
C PRO A 65 32.57 14.14 5.55
N ARG A 66 33.57 13.62 6.27
CA ARG A 66 34.85 14.29 6.51
C ARG A 66 35.91 13.94 5.48
N LEU A 67 35.68 12.93 4.65
CA LEU A 67 36.56 12.63 3.52
C LEU A 67 36.40 13.71 2.44
N ASP A 68 37.50 14.05 1.78
CA ASP A 68 37.48 14.95 0.63
C ASP A 68 36.54 14.41 -0.46
N PRO A 69 35.51 15.16 -0.88
CA PRO A 69 34.61 14.74 -1.94
C PRO A 69 35.32 14.39 -3.25
N GLY A 70 36.42 15.06 -3.59
CA GLY A 70 37.19 14.77 -4.80
C GLY A 70 37.82 13.38 -4.78
N LEU A 71 38.34 12.97 -3.62
CA LEU A 71 38.90 11.64 -3.40
C LEU A 71 37.84 10.55 -3.45
N VAL A 72 36.65 10.79 -2.90
CA VAL A 72 35.52 9.86 -3.04
C VAL A 72 35.07 9.78 -4.51
N ALA A 73 35.02 10.91 -5.22
CA ALA A 73 34.69 10.96 -6.64
C ALA A 73 35.68 10.15 -7.49
N GLY A 74 36.98 10.23 -7.20
CA GLY A 74 38.01 9.46 -7.90
C GLY A 74 37.90 7.95 -7.72
N ALA A 75 37.39 7.47 -6.58
CA ALA A 75 37.22 6.04 -6.33
C ALA A 75 35.94 5.45 -6.99
N VAL A 76 34.88 6.25 -7.09
CA VAL A 76 33.53 5.80 -7.55
C VAL A 76 33.49 5.09 -8.92
N PRO A 77 34.27 5.48 -9.94
CA PRO A 77 34.28 4.83 -11.26
C PRO A 77 34.58 3.33 -11.28
N ASP A 78 35.23 2.79 -10.24
CA ASP A 78 35.54 1.36 -10.17
C ASP A 78 35.07 0.70 -8.86
N LEU A 79 34.31 1.41 -8.02
CA LEU A 79 33.72 0.81 -6.83
C LEU A 79 32.70 -0.28 -7.22
N PRO A 80 32.72 -1.46 -6.57
CA PRO A 80 31.69 -2.48 -6.75
C PRO A 80 30.28 -1.93 -6.48
N MET A 81 29.28 -2.43 -7.22
CA MET A 81 27.90 -1.96 -7.10
C MET A 81 27.36 -2.03 -5.65
N ASP A 82 27.75 -3.04 -4.87
CA ASP A 82 27.33 -3.13 -3.47
C ASP A 82 27.91 -2.03 -2.58
N VAL A 83 29.15 -1.60 -2.85
CA VAL A 83 29.76 -0.45 -2.17
C VAL A 83 29.02 0.83 -2.57
N ARG A 84 28.81 1.05 -3.88
CA ARG A 84 28.09 2.24 -4.38
C ARG A 84 26.67 2.35 -3.80
N ARG A 85 25.94 1.24 -3.69
CA ARG A 85 24.60 1.20 -3.08
C ARG A 85 24.61 1.59 -1.61
N VAL A 86 25.61 1.13 -0.84
CA VAL A 86 25.77 1.53 0.57
C VAL A 86 26.12 3.02 0.64
N LEU A 87 27.06 3.47 -0.18
CA LEU A 87 27.49 4.87 -0.26
C LEU A 87 26.33 5.81 -0.58
N PHE A 88 25.59 5.57 -1.66
CA PHE A 88 24.46 6.43 -2.05
C PHE A 88 23.32 6.40 -1.03
N ARG A 89 23.06 5.24 -0.42
CA ARG A 89 22.08 5.15 0.68
C ARG A 89 22.54 5.98 1.88
N ARG A 90 23.83 5.94 2.22
CA ARG A 90 24.41 6.70 3.31
C ARG A 90 24.31 8.20 3.05
N ILE A 91 24.75 8.65 1.88
CA ILE A 91 24.66 10.05 1.41
C ILE A 91 23.22 10.55 1.51
N ARG A 92 22.25 9.77 1.01
CA ARG A 92 20.82 10.14 1.07
C ARG A 92 20.29 10.19 2.50
N SER A 93 20.55 9.16 3.31
CA SER A 93 20.02 9.07 4.68
C SER A 93 20.55 10.16 5.61
N LYS A 94 21.79 10.63 5.36
CA LYS A 94 22.45 11.68 6.13
C LYS A 94 22.46 13.05 5.43
N ARG A 95 21.85 13.15 4.24
CA ARG A 95 21.76 14.39 3.43
C ARG A 95 23.11 15.07 3.24
N MET A 96 24.10 14.31 2.77
CA MET A 96 25.46 14.82 2.54
C MET A 96 25.53 15.61 1.22
N THR A 97 24.98 16.83 1.20
CA THR A 97 24.77 17.61 -0.04
C THR A 97 26.06 17.95 -0.79
N ALA A 98 27.10 18.44 -0.11
CA ALA A 98 28.37 18.77 -0.77
C ALA A 98 29.02 17.55 -1.45
N LEU A 99 28.92 16.38 -0.80
CA LEU A 99 29.40 15.12 -1.38
C LEU A 99 28.53 14.69 -2.56
N ALA A 100 27.21 14.82 -2.48
CA ALA A 100 26.32 14.51 -3.59
C ALA A 100 26.59 15.39 -4.83
N ASP A 101 26.79 16.69 -4.63
CA ASP A 101 27.11 17.66 -5.68
C ASP A 101 28.41 17.29 -6.40
N ALA A 102 29.46 16.96 -5.65
CA ALA A 102 30.76 16.58 -6.22
C ALA A 102 30.71 15.23 -6.97
N LEU A 103 29.92 14.28 -6.48
CA LEU A 103 29.83 12.94 -7.08
C LEU A 103 28.94 12.89 -8.33
N LEU A 104 27.91 13.74 -8.42
CA LEU A 104 26.88 13.63 -9.46
C LEU A 104 27.46 13.59 -10.90
N PRO A 105 28.39 14.48 -11.31
CA PRO A 105 28.93 14.45 -12.67
C PRO A 105 29.69 13.17 -12.99
N SER A 106 30.61 12.75 -12.09
CA SER A 106 31.39 11.51 -12.25
C SER A 106 30.50 10.27 -12.28
N VAL A 107 29.48 10.21 -11.42
CA VAL A 107 28.49 9.12 -11.43
C VAL A 107 27.68 9.12 -12.73
N HIS A 108 27.31 10.27 -13.26
CA HIS A 108 26.58 10.32 -14.52
C HIS A 108 27.42 9.83 -15.69
N GLU A 109 28.68 10.25 -15.77
CA GLU A 109 29.63 9.84 -16.80
C GLU A 109 29.87 8.33 -16.82
N HIS A 110 30.12 7.71 -15.66
CA HIS A 110 30.51 6.30 -15.58
C HIS A 110 29.32 5.35 -15.40
N TRP A 111 28.28 5.77 -14.67
CA TRP A 111 27.15 4.92 -14.27
C TRP A 111 25.80 5.32 -14.92
N GLY A 112 25.77 6.43 -15.66
CA GLY A 112 24.61 6.90 -16.41
C GLY A 112 23.49 7.49 -15.55
N ALA A 113 22.39 7.85 -16.22
CA ALA A 113 21.27 8.57 -15.61
C ALA A 113 20.61 7.84 -14.42
N GLY A 114 20.53 6.51 -14.46
CA GLY A 114 19.86 5.72 -13.41
C GLY A 114 20.55 5.77 -12.05
N GLU A 115 21.89 5.81 -12.00
CA GLU A 115 22.62 5.97 -10.75
C GLU A 115 22.72 7.45 -10.32
N SER A 116 22.97 8.37 -11.25
CA SER A 116 23.07 9.80 -10.93
C SER A 116 21.74 10.37 -10.41
N ALA A 117 20.60 9.92 -10.97
CA ALA A 117 19.27 10.28 -10.51
C ALA A 117 18.99 9.92 -9.04
N ARG A 118 19.73 8.97 -8.44
CA ARG A 118 19.59 8.63 -7.02
C ARG A 118 20.21 9.68 -6.10
N LEU A 119 21.18 10.45 -6.60
CA LEU A 119 21.88 11.49 -5.85
C LEU A 119 21.22 12.86 -6.02
N LEU A 120 20.60 13.11 -7.19
CA LEU A 120 20.00 14.41 -7.50
C LEU A 120 19.09 14.99 -6.38
N PRO A 121 18.19 14.23 -5.72
CA PRO A 121 17.30 14.79 -4.69
C PRO A 121 17.97 15.27 -3.40
N VAL A 122 19.27 15.01 -3.21
CA VAL A 122 20.03 15.49 -2.05
C VAL A 122 21.13 16.49 -2.43
N CYS A 123 21.23 16.81 -3.72
CA CYS A 123 22.12 17.83 -4.25
C CYS A 123 21.63 19.24 -3.87
N SER A 124 22.48 20.25 -4.03
CA SER A 124 22.11 21.65 -3.82
C SER A 124 21.13 22.13 -4.89
N ARG A 125 20.38 23.20 -4.60
CA ARG A 125 19.44 23.81 -5.56
C ARG A 125 20.09 24.20 -6.89
N VAL A 126 21.35 24.64 -6.86
CA VAL A 126 22.11 25.03 -8.07
C VAL A 126 22.32 23.81 -8.96
N VAL A 127 22.82 22.71 -8.39
CA VAL A 127 23.04 21.46 -9.12
C VAL A 127 21.73 20.85 -9.60
N VAL A 128 20.67 20.86 -8.78
CA VAL A 128 19.34 20.35 -9.19
C VAL A 128 18.79 21.13 -10.38
N ARG A 129 18.87 22.47 -10.37
CA ARG A 129 18.42 23.30 -11.50
C ARG A 129 19.13 22.93 -12.81
N GLU A 130 20.43 22.68 -12.73
CA GLU A 130 21.26 22.36 -13.89
C GLU A 130 21.03 20.93 -14.41
N TRP A 131 20.87 19.97 -13.51
CA TRP A 131 20.82 18.54 -13.84
C TRP A 131 19.42 17.96 -13.99
N LEU A 132 18.39 18.59 -13.41
CA LEU A 132 17.01 18.10 -13.51
C LEU A 132 16.54 17.97 -14.98
N PRO A 133 16.76 18.94 -15.89
CA PRO A 133 16.37 18.77 -17.29
C PRO A 133 17.05 17.57 -17.99
N ARG A 134 18.26 17.19 -17.52
CA ARG A 134 19.01 16.04 -18.05
C ARG A 134 18.54 14.70 -17.47
N LEU A 135 18.03 14.71 -16.24
CA LEU A 135 17.73 13.51 -15.44
C LEU A 135 16.23 13.33 -15.12
N ASP A 136 15.35 14.21 -15.58
CA ASP A 136 13.90 14.16 -15.35
C ASP A 136 13.29 12.79 -15.71
N HIS A 137 13.77 12.18 -16.79
CA HIS A 137 13.35 10.86 -17.25
C HIS A 137 13.72 9.69 -16.31
N ALA A 138 14.65 9.90 -15.37
CA ALA A 138 15.21 8.87 -14.49
C ALA A 138 15.03 9.15 -12.99
N VAL A 139 14.81 10.40 -12.59
CA VAL A 139 14.69 10.80 -11.18
C VAL A 139 13.31 10.53 -10.61
N SER A 140 13.27 10.20 -9.32
CA SER A 140 12.01 10.15 -8.59
C SER A 140 11.50 11.57 -8.35
N MET A 141 10.49 11.98 -9.11
CA MET A 141 9.85 13.29 -8.93
C MET A 141 9.24 13.48 -7.54
N GLY A 142 8.82 12.40 -6.86
CA GLY A 142 8.41 12.47 -5.46
C GLY A 142 9.53 12.84 -4.50
N ALA A 143 10.74 12.34 -4.75
CA ALA A 143 11.91 12.74 -3.97
C ALA A 143 12.31 14.19 -4.26
N ILE A 144 12.21 14.65 -5.52
CA ILE A 144 12.40 16.05 -5.88
C ILE A 144 11.36 16.94 -5.19
N ALA A 145 10.07 16.61 -5.27
CA ALA A 145 9.01 17.38 -4.62
C ALA A 145 9.21 17.51 -3.10
N LYS A 146 9.69 16.44 -2.45
CA LYS A 146 9.94 16.42 -1.01
C LYS A 146 11.14 17.28 -0.58
N HIS A 147 12.17 17.40 -1.41
CA HIS A 147 13.43 18.05 -1.04
C HIS A 147 13.64 19.42 -1.70
N HIS A 148 13.07 19.61 -2.89
CA HIS A 148 13.10 20.82 -3.70
C HIS A 148 11.72 21.08 -4.32
N PRO A 149 10.69 21.35 -3.48
CA PRO A 149 9.31 21.48 -3.93
C PRO A 149 9.12 22.52 -5.04
N GLU A 150 9.94 23.58 -5.05
CA GLU A 150 9.88 24.65 -6.05
C GLU A 150 10.03 24.16 -7.50
N PHE A 151 10.86 23.14 -7.75
CA PHE A 151 11.09 22.64 -9.10
C PHE A 151 9.94 21.77 -9.61
N MET A 152 9.37 20.94 -8.74
CA MET A 152 8.21 20.14 -9.11
C MET A 152 6.97 21.04 -9.28
N LEU A 153 6.81 22.07 -8.46
CA LEU A 153 5.72 23.03 -8.61
C LEU A 153 5.83 23.81 -9.93
N ALA A 154 7.02 24.33 -10.26
CA ALA A 154 7.27 25.01 -11.54
C ALA A 154 6.96 24.10 -12.74
N LYS A 155 7.44 22.85 -12.70
CA LYS A 155 7.15 21.84 -13.74
C LYS A 155 5.64 21.60 -13.89
N ALA A 156 4.90 21.50 -12.78
CA ALA A 156 3.46 21.29 -12.83
C ALA A 156 2.73 22.45 -13.53
N PHE A 157 3.08 23.70 -13.22
CA PHE A 157 2.50 24.87 -13.89
C PHE A 157 2.88 24.99 -15.37
N GLU A 158 4.09 24.55 -15.73
CA GLU A 158 4.57 24.56 -17.12
C GLU A 158 3.89 23.49 -17.99
N GLU A 159 3.76 22.25 -17.49
CA GLU A 159 3.33 21.10 -18.30
C GLU A 159 1.82 20.87 -18.33
N LEU A 160 1.11 21.05 -17.20
CA LEU A 160 -0.32 20.72 -17.10
C LEU A 160 -1.23 21.46 -18.11
N PRO A 161 -0.98 22.71 -18.52
CA PRO A 161 -1.81 23.39 -19.52
C PRO A 161 -1.89 22.66 -20.87
N GLY A 162 -0.82 21.96 -21.27
CA GLY A 162 -0.74 21.27 -22.57
C GLY A 162 -0.73 19.74 -22.49
N ALA A 163 -0.66 19.16 -21.29
CA ALA A 163 -0.58 17.71 -21.09
C ALA A 163 -1.93 17.01 -21.13
N ASP A 164 -1.92 15.70 -21.41
CA ASP A 164 -3.00 14.83 -20.96
C ASP A 164 -3.00 14.81 -19.43
N ARG A 165 -3.99 15.48 -18.84
CA ARG A 165 -4.10 15.65 -17.40
C ARG A 165 -4.16 14.30 -16.68
N ALA A 166 -4.91 13.33 -17.21
CA ALA A 166 -5.08 12.05 -16.54
C ALA A 166 -3.76 11.26 -16.49
N ASP A 167 -3.05 11.20 -17.62
CA ASP A 167 -1.72 10.60 -17.68
C ASP A 167 -0.71 11.35 -16.79
N TRP A 168 -0.65 12.68 -16.89
CA TRP A 168 0.27 13.50 -16.10
C TRP A 168 0.06 13.29 -14.60
N TRP A 169 -1.19 13.36 -14.13
CA TRP A 169 -1.51 13.11 -12.72
C TRP A 169 -1.18 11.68 -12.33
N SER A 170 -1.44 10.67 -13.17
CA SER A 170 -1.09 9.29 -12.85
C SER A 170 0.43 9.10 -12.62
N ARG A 171 1.27 9.84 -13.37
CA ARG A 171 2.73 9.81 -13.24
C ARG A 171 3.24 10.61 -12.04
N HIS A 172 2.61 11.74 -11.74
CA HIS A 172 3.10 12.71 -10.76
C HIS A 172 2.27 12.81 -9.48
N LEU A 173 1.26 11.95 -9.29
CA LEU A 173 0.34 11.97 -8.15
C LEU A 173 1.07 12.07 -6.82
N TRP A 174 2.04 11.17 -6.62
CA TRP A 174 2.84 11.14 -5.40
C TRP A 174 3.72 12.40 -5.23
N ALA A 175 4.24 12.93 -6.33
CA ALA A 175 5.05 14.14 -6.29
C ALA A 175 4.22 15.37 -5.90
N VAL A 176 3.03 15.54 -6.49
CA VAL A 176 2.15 16.65 -6.12
C VAL A 176 1.60 16.49 -4.70
N ASP A 177 1.29 15.27 -4.26
CA ASP A 177 0.91 15.02 -2.88
C ASP A 177 2.04 15.44 -1.90
N GLU A 178 3.31 15.23 -2.23
CA GLU A 178 4.46 15.71 -1.43
C GLU A 178 4.61 17.25 -1.45
N LEU A 179 4.04 17.96 -2.43
CA LEU A 179 4.02 19.43 -2.42
C LEU A 179 3.05 20.02 -1.41
N ILE A 180 1.97 19.32 -1.07
CA ILE A 180 0.86 19.84 -0.25
C ILE A 180 1.31 20.45 1.09
N PRO A 181 2.22 19.83 1.88
CA PRO A 181 2.66 20.43 3.14
C PRO A 181 3.50 21.71 2.97
N HIS A 182 4.05 21.94 1.77
CA HIS A 182 4.96 23.05 1.46
C HIS A 182 4.27 24.20 0.71
N HIS A 183 3.40 23.89 -0.26
CA HIS A 183 2.72 24.83 -1.15
C HIS A 183 1.21 24.48 -1.30
N PRO A 184 0.43 24.43 -0.20
CA PRO A 184 -0.94 23.97 -0.26
C PRO A 184 -1.84 24.88 -1.10
N ALA A 185 -1.57 26.20 -1.16
CA ALA A 185 -2.39 27.14 -1.92
C ALA A 185 -2.19 26.96 -3.43
N GLU A 186 -0.94 26.87 -3.86
CA GLU A 186 -0.58 26.67 -5.25
C GLU A 186 -1.00 25.28 -5.74
N VAL A 187 -0.93 24.26 -4.88
CA VAL A 187 -1.48 22.93 -5.20
C VAL A 187 -3.00 22.96 -5.31
N LEU A 188 -3.71 23.71 -4.46
CA LEU A 188 -5.16 23.88 -4.59
C LEU A 188 -5.52 24.55 -5.94
N ASP A 189 -4.78 25.58 -6.35
CA ASP A 189 -4.92 26.23 -7.66
C ASP A 189 -4.73 25.23 -8.81
N LEU A 190 -3.70 24.38 -8.72
CA LEU A 190 -3.43 23.33 -9.72
C LEU A 190 -4.58 22.32 -9.79
N ILE A 191 -5.13 21.90 -8.64
CA ILE A 191 -6.22 20.93 -8.56
C ILE A 191 -7.53 21.49 -9.13
N GLU A 192 -7.80 22.78 -8.88
CA GLU A 192 -8.97 23.47 -9.43
C GLU A 192 -8.89 23.61 -10.95
N ARG A 193 -7.75 24.06 -11.47
CA ARG A 193 -7.58 24.34 -12.92
C ARG A 193 -7.36 23.07 -13.73
N PHE A 194 -6.56 22.14 -13.20
CA PHE A 194 -6.02 21.02 -13.96
C PHE A 194 -6.20 19.66 -13.28
N GLY A 195 -6.86 19.58 -12.12
CA GLY A 195 -6.99 18.31 -11.40
C GLY A 195 -7.76 17.24 -12.18
N PRO A 196 -7.52 15.94 -11.88
CA PRO A 196 -8.14 14.83 -12.58
C PRO A 196 -9.66 14.81 -12.41
N ALA A 197 -10.40 14.20 -13.33
CA ALA A 197 -11.86 14.31 -13.34
C ALA A 197 -12.59 13.41 -12.31
N THR A 198 -12.03 12.26 -11.94
CA THR A 198 -12.77 11.19 -11.24
C THR A 198 -12.28 10.87 -9.83
N TYR A 199 -11.09 11.32 -9.46
CA TYR A 199 -10.46 11.03 -8.17
C TYR A 199 -9.78 12.27 -7.62
N THR A 200 -9.64 12.35 -6.30
CA THR A 200 -8.86 13.42 -5.66
C THR A 200 -7.36 13.14 -5.80
N PRO A 201 -6.55 14.09 -6.32
CA PRO A 201 -5.12 13.87 -6.54
C PRO A 201 -4.27 14.10 -5.27
N PHE A 202 -4.79 13.69 -4.12
CA PHE A 202 -4.13 13.86 -2.83
C PHE A 202 -4.51 12.74 -1.86
N SER A 203 -3.64 12.50 -0.89
CA SER A 203 -3.83 11.53 0.17
C SER A 203 -4.78 12.06 1.25
N GLN A 204 -5.53 11.16 1.87
CA GLN A 204 -6.42 11.47 2.99
C GLN A 204 -5.71 12.23 4.11
N ALA A 205 -4.46 11.85 4.41
CA ALA A 205 -3.66 12.47 5.46
C ALA A 205 -3.33 13.95 5.18
N LYS A 206 -3.20 14.34 3.91
CA LYS A 206 -2.81 15.70 3.50
C LYS A 206 -4.00 16.61 3.16
N SER A 207 -5.22 16.08 3.11
CA SER A 207 -6.43 16.87 2.85
C SER A 207 -6.64 18.04 3.82
N VAL A 208 -6.10 17.94 5.05
CA VAL A 208 -6.20 19.01 6.07
C VAL A 208 -5.43 20.27 5.67
N TYR A 209 -4.32 20.15 4.94
CA TYR A 209 -3.54 21.32 4.51
C TYR A 209 -4.30 22.12 3.45
N LEU A 210 -4.91 21.44 2.48
CA LEU A 210 -5.73 22.07 1.44
C LEU A 210 -6.99 22.71 2.04
N ALA A 211 -7.67 22.02 2.96
CA ALA A 211 -8.84 22.55 3.66
C ALA A 211 -8.54 23.81 4.49
N LYS A 212 -7.31 23.97 4.98
CA LYS A 212 -6.87 25.17 5.72
C LYS A 212 -6.58 26.38 4.84
N VAL A 213 -6.31 26.18 3.55
CA VAL A 213 -6.09 27.29 2.61
C VAL A 213 -7.41 28.02 2.40
N ASP A 214 -8.41 27.29 1.92
CA ASP A 214 -9.75 27.81 1.69
C ASP A 214 -10.74 26.64 1.67
N ALA A 215 -11.62 26.61 2.67
CA ALA A 215 -12.55 25.51 2.88
C ALA A 215 -13.59 25.39 1.76
N GLY A 216 -14.13 26.51 1.27
CA GLY A 216 -15.16 26.51 0.23
C GLY A 216 -14.58 26.07 -1.11
N ARG A 217 -13.45 26.66 -1.49
CA ARG A 217 -12.67 26.24 -2.68
C ARG A 217 -12.32 24.77 -2.63
N PHE A 218 -11.78 24.30 -1.50
CA PHE A 218 -11.43 22.90 -1.34
C PHE A 218 -12.63 21.97 -1.53
N ILE A 219 -13.79 22.27 -0.93
CA ILE A 219 -15.00 21.46 -1.12
C ILE A 219 -15.41 21.42 -2.60
N ARG A 220 -15.38 22.55 -3.31
CA ARG A 220 -15.67 22.58 -4.76
C ARG A 220 -14.72 21.72 -5.58
N THR A 221 -13.48 21.52 -5.12
CA THR A 221 -12.57 20.57 -5.80
C THR A 221 -12.94 19.10 -5.60
N LEU A 222 -13.78 18.76 -4.62
CA LEU A 222 -14.26 17.40 -4.38
C LEU A 222 -15.44 17.05 -5.28
N GLU A 223 -16.13 18.06 -5.82
CA GLU A 223 -17.26 17.87 -6.72
C GLU A 223 -16.84 17.02 -7.94
N ASP A 224 -17.69 16.06 -8.30
CA ASP A 224 -17.48 15.04 -9.34
C ASP A 224 -16.34 14.03 -9.09
N ARG A 225 -15.66 14.07 -7.94
CA ARG A 225 -14.53 13.18 -7.61
C ARG A 225 -14.85 12.25 -6.46
N THR A 226 -14.32 11.03 -6.55
CA THR A 226 -14.25 10.16 -5.39
C THR A 226 -13.23 10.72 -4.39
N TYR A 227 -13.63 10.86 -3.13
CA TYR A 227 -12.78 11.46 -2.09
C TYR A 227 -12.80 10.65 -0.79
N ARG A 228 -11.73 10.81 -0.01
CA ARG A 228 -11.66 10.43 1.40
C ARG A 228 -10.92 11.52 2.16
N LEU A 229 -11.58 12.08 3.17
CA LEU A 229 -11.01 13.15 3.98
C LEU A 229 -10.56 12.60 5.34
N SER A 230 -9.48 13.16 5.88
CA SER A 230 -9.07 12.86 7.25
C SER A 230 -9.99 13.57 8.26
N ARG A 231 -10.10 13.01 9.47
CA ARG A 231 -10.87 13.64 10.56
C ARG A 231 -10.42 15.08 10.87
N PRO A 232 -9.11 15.43 10.86
CA PRO A 232 -8.67 16.82 10.97
C PRO A 232 -9.17 17.74 9.84
N ALA A 233 -9.27 17.25 8.61
CA ALA A 233 -9.83 18.05 7.51
C ALA A 233 -11.30 18.36 7.72
N TYR A 234 -12.12 17.36 8.10
CA TYR A 234 -13.52 17.61 8.47
C TYR A 234 -13.65 18.65 9.60
N ARG A 235 -12.76 18.62 10.61
CA ARG A 235 -12.77 19.63 11.68
C ARG A 235 -12.54 21.05 11.16
N VAL A 236 -11.53 21.22 10.30
CA VAL A 236 -11.21 22.53 9.68
C VAL A 236 -12.40 23.03 8.84
N LEU A 237 -13.01 22.17 8.03
CA LEU A 237 -14.17 22.55 7.20
C LEU A 237 -15.39 22.96 8.06
N ILE A 238 -15.62 22.26 9.16
CA ILE A 238 -16.72 22.56 10.09
C ILE A 238 -16.51 23.87 10.85
N GLU A 239 -15.27 24.14 11.23
CA GLU A 239 -14.87 25.39 11.90
C GLU A 239 -15.01 26.58 10.95
N ALA A 240 -14.57 26.44 9.70
CA ALA A 240 -14.73 27.47 8.66
C ALA A 240 -16.19 27.68 8.23
N ASN A 241 -17.03 26.65 8.29
CA ASN A 241 -18.46 26.67 7.96
C ASN A 241 -18.81 27.37 6.62
N PRO A 242 -18.14 27.03 5.50
CA PRO A 242 -18.49 27.60 4.20
C PRO A 242 -19.89 27.13 3.74
N PRO A 243 -20.60 27.89 2.89
CA PRO A 243 -21.89 27.47 2.35
C PRO A 243 -21.86 26.08 1.69
N GLU A 244 -20.75 25.73 1.03
CA GLU A 244 -20.54 24.44 0.36
C GLU A 244 -20.49 23.24 1.33
N LEU A 245 -20.38 23.47 2.64
CA LEU A 245 -20.43 22.40 3.63
C LEU A 245 -21.76 21.63 3.59
N VAL A 246 -22.85 22.29 3.19
CA VAL A 246 -24.15 21.64 2.98
C VAL A 246 -24.07 20.61 1.86
N TRP A 247 -23.39 20.93 0.76
CA TRP A 247 -23.14 19.97 -0.32
C TRP A 247 -22.39 18.75 0.20
N LEU A 248 -21.34 18.95 1.00
CA LEU A 248 -20.56 17.85 1.58
C LEU A 248 -21.42 16.98 2.51
N GLY A 249 -22.32 17.60 3.29
CA GLY A 249 -23.29 16.91 4.13
C GLY A 249 -24.33 16.11 3.34
N ARG A 250 -24.71 16.55 2.13
CA ARG A 250 -25.60 15.78 1.24
C ARG A 250 -24.96 14.51 0.71
N GLN A 251 -23.63 14.48 0.59
CA GLN A 251 -22.89 13.29 0.14
C GLN A 251 -22.74 12.23 1.23
N ASP A 252 -22.35 12.66 2.43
CA ASP A 252 -22.16 11.79 3.61
C ASP A 252 -22.47 12.58 4.90
N PRO A 253 -23.75 12.63 5.31
CA PRO A 253 -24.15 13.42 6.48
C PRO A 253 -23.52 12.88 7.75
N LEU A 254 -23.30 11.57 7.85
CA LEU A 254 -22.76 10.92 9.04
C LEU A 254 -21.31 11.36 9.30
N ALA A 255 -20.48 11.45 8.26
CA ALA A 255 -19.09 11.90 8.41
C ALA A 255 -19.00 13.34 8.96
N VAL A 256 -19.88 14.24 8.50
CA VAL A 256 -19.92 15.63 8.97
C VAL A 256 -20.52 15.71 10.38
N LEU A 257 -21.67 15.08 10.64
CA LEU A 257 -22.35 15.09 11.94
C LEU A 257 -21.47 14.55 13.08
N ARG A 258 -20.65 13.52 12.82
CA ARG A 258 -19.73 12.94 13.81
C ARG A 258 -18.66 13.92 14.31
N VAL A 259 -18.34 14.94 13.52
CA VAL A 259 -17.32 15.94 13.86
C VAL A 259 -17.96 17.26 14.32
N LEU A 260 -19.21 17.52 13.91
CA LEU A 260 -19.95 18.72 14.27
C LEU A 260 -20.28 18.77 15.77
N PRO A 261 -20.14 19.95 16.44
CA PRO A 261 -20.62 20.14 17.80
C PRO A 261 -22.14 19.85 17.89
N PRO A 262 -22.62 19.21 18.98
CA PRO A 262 -24.04 18.84 19.12
C PRO A 262 -25.02 20.00 18.88
N SER A 263 -24.69 21.21 19.31
CA SER A 263 -25.53 22.41 19.17
C SER A 263 -25.79 22.85 17.72
N ARG A 264 -24.93 22.48 16.77
CA ARG A 264 -25.07 22.84 15.35
C ARG A 264 -25.71 21.75 14.49
N ARG A 265 -25.90 20.54 15.03
CA ARG A 265 -26.30 19.36 14.25
C ARG A 265 -27.71 19.45 13.71
N GLU A 266 -28.63 20.03 14.48
CA GLU A 266 -30.03 20.15 14.07
C GLU A 266 -30.18 21.08 12.86
N ALA A 267 -29.71 22.33 12.99
CA ALA A 267 -29.76 23.30 11.88
C ALA A 267 -29.02 22.81 10.62
N PHE A 268 -27.88 22.12 10.79
CA PHE A 268 -27.16 21.53 9.66
C PHE A 268 -27.94 20.40 9.00
N TRP A 269 -28.57 19.53 9.80
CA TRP A 269 -29.40 18.44 9.29
C TRP A 269 -30.61 18.96 8.49
N ASP A 270 -31.24 20.02 8.96
CA ASP A 270 -32.35 20.67 8.25
C ASP A 270 -31.86 21.30 6.94
N ALA A 271 -30.71 21.98 6.94
CA ALA A 271 -30.13 22.58 5.73
C ALA A 271 -29.75 21.52 4.66
N VAL A 272 -29.20 20.38 5.07
CA VAL A 272 -28.82 19.27 4.17
C VAL A 272 -30.04 18.63 3.49
N ASN A 273 -31.19 18.63 4.16
CA ASN A 273 -32.40 17.95 3.69
C ASN A 273 -33.55 18.91 3.32
N ALA A 274 -33.27 20.21 3.16
CA ALA A 274 -34.29 21.23 2.90
C ALA A 274 -35.12 20.98 1.63
N ASP A 275 -34.52 20.29 0.65
CA ASP A 275 -35.08 19.94 -0.66
C ASP A 275 -35.67 18.52 -0.73
N LYS A 276 -35.69 17.79 0.40
CA LYS A 276 -36.20 16.41 0.46
C LYS A 276 -37.52 16.33 1.21
N ASP A 277 -38.42 15.50 0.71
CA ASP A 277 -39.58 15.09 1.50
C ASP A 277 -39.16 14.06 2.57
N MET A 278 -39.03 14.52 3.81
CA MET A 278 -38.60 13.70 4.94
C MET A 278 -39.74 12.91 5.59
N SER A 279 -41.01 13.09 5.16
CA SER A 279 -42.17 12.44 5.79
C SER A 279 -42.05 10.91 5.80
N HIS A 280 -41.53 10.35 4.71
CA HIS A 280 -41.32 8.91 4.53
C HIS A 280 -39.85 8.49 4.43
N ALA A 281 -38.91 9.40 4.74
CA ALA A 281 -37.48 9.11 4.68
C ALA A 281 -37.08 8.04 5.72
N ASP A 282 -36.26 7.09 5.28
CA ASP A 282 -35.72 6.01 6.10
C ASP A 282 -34.25 6.29 6.45
N LEU A 283 -33.96 6.50 7.73
CA LEU A 283 -32.63 6.86 8.22
C LEU A 283 -31.92 5.64 8.80
N ASP A 284 -30.62 5.51 8.55
CA ASP A 284 -29.84 4.44 9.19
C ASP A 284 -29.55 4.76 10.68
N ASP A 285 -29.36 3.71 11.47
CA ASP A 285 -29.07 3.80 12.91
C ASP A 285 -27.86 4.68 13.25
N SER A 286 -26.83 4.72 12.40
CA SER A 286 -25.63 5.52 12.69
C SER A 286 -25.91 7.01 12.51
N THR A 287 -26.70 7.38 11.51
CA THR A 287 -27.19 8.74 11.32
C THR A 287 -28.10 9.17 12.47
N LEU A 288 -29.05 8.32 12.89
CA LEU A 288 -29.88 8.58 14.07
C LEU A 288 -29.03 8.82 15.34
N ARG A 289 -28.02 7.98 15.60
CA ARG A 289 -27.08 8.16 16.72
C ARG A 289 -26.26 9.46 16.65
N ALA A 290 -26.09 10.04 15.47
CA ALA A 290 -25.37 11.30 15.32
C ALA A 290 -26.26 12.53 15.61
N LEU A 291 -27.58 12.44 15.45
CA LEU A 291 -28.52 13.55 15.69
C LEU A 291 -28.63 13.93 17.18
N PRO A 292 -28.98 15.20 17.50
CA PRO A 292 -29.30 15.63 18.86
C PRO A 292 -30.45 14.82 19.47
N LEU A 293 -30.48 14.71 20.80
CA LEU A 293 -31.40 13.82 21.53
C LEU A 293 -32.87 14.04 21.15
N ARG A 294 -33.34 15.30 21.16
CA ARG A 294 -34.72 15.67 20.81
C ARG A 294 -35.07 15.25 19.37
N ARG A 295 -34.28 15.71 18.39
CA ARG A 295 -34.53 15.41 16.97
C ARG A 295 -34.43 13.91 16.68
N ARG A 296 -33.50 13.20 17.32
CA ARG A 296 -33.39 11.74 17.23
C ARG A 296 -34.67 11.06 17.69
N GLY A 297 -35.23 11.49 18.82
CA GLY A 297 -36.51 10.99 19.34
C GLY A 297 -37.66 11.25 18.37
N ASP A 298 -37.75 12.47 17.83
CA ASP A 298 -38.80 12.86 16.87
C ASP A 298 -38.76 12.02 15.59
N GLU A 299 -37.57 11.84 14.98
CA GLU A 299 -37.40 10.98 13.79
C GLU A 299 -37.66 9.50 14.11
N ALA A 300 -37.23 9.02 15.28
CA ALA A 300 -37.50 7.65 15.71
C ALA A 300 -39.00 7.39 15.91
N ARG A 301 -39.76 8.34 16.49
CA ARG A 301 -41.23 8.24 16.60
C ARG A 301 -41.88 8.17 15.22
N ARG A 302 -41.49 9.06 14.30
CA ARG A 302 -42.00 9.09 12.92
C ARG A 302 -41.73 7.77 12.20
N MET A 303 -40.47 7.34 12.15
CA MET A 303 -40.07 6.11 11.46
C MET A 303 -40.72 4.87 12.10
N ARG A 304 -40.84 4.83 13.42
CA ARG A 304 -41.48 3.72 14.13
C ARG A 304 -42.98 3.65 13.85
N ALA A 305 -43.68 4.78 13.81
CA ALA A 305 -45.10 4.82 13.44
C ALA A 305 -45.32 4.26 12.03
N ILE A 306 -44.47 4.64 11.06
CA ILE A 306 -44.50 4.10 9.69
C ILE A 306 -44.22 2.59 9.69
N ALA A 307 -43.19 2.14 10.40
CA ALA A 307 -42.86 0.71 10.50
C ALA A 307 -44.03 -0.11 11.05
N LEU A 308 -44.73 0.39 12.07
CA LEU A 308 -45.92 -0.27 12.63
C LEU A 308 -47.07 -0.33 11.62
N THR A 309 -47.34 0.74 10.88
CA THR A 309 -48.38 0.75 9.83
C THR A 309 -48.08 -0.26 8.72
N LYS A 310 -46.79 -0.51 8.43
CA LYS A 310 -46.32 -1.48 7.43
C LYS A 310 -46.17 -2.91 7.95
N GLY A 311 -46.41 -3.16 9.24
CA GLY A 311 -46.15 -4.48 9.84
C GLY A 311 -44.66 -4.83 9.99
N GLU A 312 -43.75 -3.86 9.91
CA GLU A 312 -42.30 -4.04 10.08
C GLU A 312 -41.92 -4.07 11.59
N GLU A 313 -42.45 -5.05 12.34
CA GLU A 313 -42.30 -5.11 13.80
C GLU A 313 -40.84 -5.06 14.28
N GLN A 314 -39.95 -5.78 13.61
CA GLN A 314 -38.54 -5.83 13.96
C GLN A 314 -37.86 -4.45 13.86
N LYS A 315 -38.21 -3.67 12.83
CA LYS A 315 -37.71 -2.31 12.65
C LYS A 315 -38.29 -1.39 13.73
N ALA A 316 -39.58 -1.53 14.04
CA ALA A 316 -40.23 -0.76 15.11
C ALA A 316 -39.60 -1.03 16.49
N ARG A 317 -39.18 -2.28 16.77
CA ARG A 317 -38.42 -2.66 17.98
C ARG A 317 -37.04 -2.01 17.99
N ASN A 318 -36.28 -2.11 16.90
CA ASN A 318 -34.94 -1.51 16.81
C ASN A 318 -34.97 0.01 17.01
N LEU A 319 -35.98 0.70 16.46
CA LEU A 319 -36.14 2.15 16.59
C LEU A 319 -36.49 2.60 18.02
N ALA A 320 -37.04 1.72 18.85
CA ALA A 320 -37.40 2.06 20.23
C ALA A 320 -36.19 2.46 21.09
N GLN A 321 -34.98 1.96 20.81
CA GLN A 321 -33.75 2.38 21.53
C GLN A 321 -33.44 3.89 21.40
N PHE A 322 -33.97 4.52 20.35
CA PHE A 322 -33.74 5.92 20.04
C PHE A 322 -34.77 6.86 20.68
N LEU A 323 -35.92 6.35 21.15
CA LEU A 323 -36.92 7.10 21.92
C LEU A 323 -36.41 7.51 23.31
N PRO A 324 -36.93 8.56 23.95
CA PRO A 324 -36.62 8.86 25.35
C PRO A 324 -36.83 7.63 26.25
N TYR A 325 -35.96 7.44 27.25
CA TYR A 325 -35.99 6.24 28.09
C TYR A 325 -37.36 5.97 28.70
N ASP A 326 -38.04 7.00 29.22
CA ASP A 326 -39.35 6.85 29.86
C ASP A 326 -40.46 6.40 28.86
N GLU A 327 -40.31 6.70 27.56
CA GLU A 327 -41.22 6.20 26.50
C GLU A 327 -40.85 4.78 26.04
N ALA A 328 -39.56 4.43 26.08
CA ALA A 328 -39.03 3.18 25.55
C ALA A 328 -38.99 2.04 26.56
N ALA A 329 -38.91 2.35 27.87
CA ALA A 329 -38.56 1.40 28.91
C ALA A 329 -39.52 0.22 28.97
N GLU A 330 -40.83 0.48 28.94
CA GLU A 330 -41.85 -0.58 28.98
C GLU A 330 -41.78 -1.47 27.73
N ILE A 331 -41.74 -0.85 26.55
CA ILE A 331 -41.65 -1.53 25.25
C ILE A 331 -40.43 -2.47 25.19
N LEU A 332 -39.27 -1.97 25.59
CA LEU A 332 -38.01 -2.73 25.54
C LEU A 332 -37.94 -3.77 26.67
N THR A 333 -38.53 -3.49 27.82
CA THR A 333 -38.65 -4.46 28.93
C THR A 333 -39.52 -5.65 28.55
N GLU A 334 -40.63 -5.44 27.84
CA GLU A 334 -41.45 -6.55 27.32
C GLU A 334 -40.64 -7.46 26.40
N LEU A 335 -39.77 -6.90 25.54
CA LEU A 335 -38.92 -7.69 24.66
C LEU A 335 -37.92 -8.58 25.43
N THR A 336 -37.43 -8.12 26.61
CA THR A 336 -36.62 -8.96 27.51
C THR A 336 -37.38 -10.15 28.12
N ARG A 337 -38.71 -10.18 28.01
CA ARG A 337 -39.58 -11.28 28.50
C ARG A 337 -39.99 -12.25 27.40
N ALA A 338 -39.51 -12.08 26.17
CA ALA A 338 -39.82 -12.96 25.06
C ALA A 338 -39.43 -14.42 25.35
N GLY A 339 -40.20 -15.37 24.83
CA GLY A 339 -39.91 -16.81 24.96
C GLY A 339 -38.60 -17.21 24.29
N GLU A 340 -38.32 -16.61 23.13
CA GLU A 340 -37.12 -16.85 22.33
C GLU A 340 -35.90 -16.09 22.87
N ALA A 341 -34.77 -16.78 22.95
CA ALA A 341 -33.55 -16.19 23.50
C ALA A 341 -32.94 -15.09 22.61
N ILE A 342 -33.13 -15.18 21.29
CA ILE A 342 -32.65 -14.16 20.34
C ILE A 342 -33.40 -12.84 20.54
N ASP A 343 -34.71 -12.91 20.79
CA ASP A 343 -35.52 -11.73 21.09
C ASP A 343 -35.12 -11.11 22.44
N ARG A 344 -34.86 -11.95 23.46
CA ARG A 344 -34.35 -11.45 24.75
C ARG A 344 -32.99 -10.78 24.61
N GLN A 345 -32.06 -11.35 23.85
CA GLN A 345 -30.74 -10.73 23.54
C GLN A 345 -30.93 -9.33 22.99
N LEU A 346 -31.74 -9.19 21.95
CA LEU A 346 -32.06 -7.90 21.34
C LEU A 346 -32.71 -6.95 22.35
N GLY A 347 -33.68 -7.42 23.15
CA GLY A 347 -34.33 -6.63 24.19
C GLY A 347 -33.33 -6.01 25.17
N TYR A 348 -32.39 -6.80 25.70
CA TYR A 348 -31.37 -6.29 26.61
C TYR A 348 -30.41 -5.32 25.91
N GLU A 349 -29.97 -5.62 24.69
CA GLU A 349 -29.09 -4.73 23.91
C GLU A 349 -29.73 -3.35 23.70
N LEU A 350 -30.99 -3.32 23.25
CA LEU A 350 -31.74 -2.09 22.98
C LEU A 350 -32.05 -1.33 24.28
N LEU A 351 -32.44 -2.02 25.35
CA LEU A 351 -32.77 -1.39 26.65
C LEU A 351 -31.53 -0.75 27.28
N ILE A 352 -30.41 -1.47 27.30
CA ILE A 352 -29.13 -0.95 27.83
C ILE A 352 -28.64 0.23 26.99
N ALA A 353 -28.72 0.15 25.66
CA ALA A 353 -28.37 1.25 24.78
C ALA A 353 -29.25 2.50 25.01
N CYS A 354 -30.55 2.31 25.25
CA CYS A 354 -31.49 3.37 25.54
C CYS A 354 -31.19 4.05 26.90
N ALA A 355 -31.01 3.26 27.96
CA ALA A 355 -30.67 3.77 29.29
C ALA A 355 -29.31 4.49 29.31
N ALA A 356 -28.30 3.92 28.64
CA ALA A 356 -26.96 4.51 28.56
C ALA A 356 -26.96 5.84 27.81
N LYS A 357 -27.79 5.99 26.77
CA LYS A 357 -27.95 7.23 26.01
C LYS A 357 -28.46 8.38 26.90
N ASP A 358 -29.39 8.09 27.80
CA ASP A 358 -30.02 9.07 28.69
C ASP A 358 -29.35 9.16 30.07
N PHE A 359 -28.18 8.51 30.24
CA PHE A 359 -27.44 8.42 31.52
C PHE A 359 -28.25 7.80 32.68
N ARG A 360 -29.24 6.96 32.37
CA ARG A 360 -30.08 6.23 33.34
C ARG A 360 -29.59 4.79 33.59
N LEU A 361 -28.37 4.45 33.15
CA LEU A 361 -27.88 3.09 33.26
C LEU A 361 -27.66 2.66 34.72
N GLU A 362 -27.17 3.56 35.58
CA GLU A 362 -27.04 3.31 37.03
C GLU A 362 -28.39 2.88 37.66
N GLU A 363 -29.50 3.51 37.27
CA GLU A 363 -30.84 3.17 37.75
C GLU A 363 -31.33 1.80 37.23
N LEU A 364 -30.86 1.38 36.05
CA LEU A 364 -31.22 0.12 35.42
C LEU A 364 -30.40 -1.07 35.97
N LEU A 365 -29.18 -0.84 36.47
CA LEU A 365 -28.26 -1.89 36.92
C LEU A 365 -28.85 -2.84 37.99
N PRO A 366 -29.57 -2.37 39.04
CA PRO A 366 -30.21 -3.26 40.01
C PRO A 366 -31.23 -4.22 39.38
N TRP A 367 -32.00 -3.73 38.42
CA TRP A 367 -32.97 -4.54 37.68
C TRP A 367 -32.27 -5.56 36.77
N LEU A 368 -31.19 -5.16 36.09
CA LEU A 368 -30.37 -6.08 35.28
C LEU A 368 -29.76 -7.19 36.14
N ALA A 369 -29.23 -6.86 37.31
CA ALA A 369 -28.67 -7.84 38.25
C ALA A 369 -29.72 -8.85 38.71
N ASP A 370 -30.96 -8.42 38.97
CA ASP A 370 -32.03 -9.35 39.35
C ASP A 370 -32.50 -10.26 38.20
N ARG A 371 -32.50 -9.75 36.97
CA ARG A 371 -33.08 -10.44 35.81
C ARG A 371 -32.08 -11.36 35.12
N LEU A 372 -30.85 -10.88 34.86
CA LEU A 372 -29.84 -11.62 34.11
C LEU A 372 -29.36 -12.89 34.81
N LYS A 373 -29.47 -12.98 36.15
CA LYS A 373 -29.12 -14.18 36.92
C LYS A 373 -29.92 -15.44 36.52
N ARG A 374 -31.09 -15.26 35.88
CA ARG A 374 -31.99 -16.33 35.44
C ARG A 374 -31.91 -16.60 33.93
N ASP A 375 -31.18 -15.79 33.19
CA ASP A 375 -31.05 -15.91 31.74
C ASP A 375 -29.84 -16.77 31.38
N GLN A 376 -29.85 -17.37 30.18
CA GLN A 376 -28.75 -18.18 29.65
C GLN A 376 -27.57 -17.33 29.13
N ASP A 377 -26.38 -17.91 29.03
CA ASP A 377 -25.14 -17.19 28.71
C ASP A 377 -25.17 -16.35 27.43
N PRO A 378 -25.73 -16.82 26.29
CA PRO A 378 -25.83 -15.97 25.10
C PRO A 378 -26.59 -14.66 25.34
N VAL A 379 -27.60 -14.67 26.22
CA VAL A 379 -28.37 -13.49 26.60
C VAL A 379 -27.57 -12.58 27.53
N ARG A 380 -26.88 -13.15 28.53
CA ARG A 380 -25.98 -12.40 29.42
C ARG A 380 -24.82 -11.77 28.64
N LEU A 381 -24.23 -12.48 27.69
CA LEU A 381 -23.17 -12.01 26.83
C LEU A 381 -23.60 -10.79 25.99
N ALA A 382 -24.80 -10.83 25.41
CA ALA A 382 -25.37 -9.69 24.69
C ALA A 382 -25.51 -8.46 25.59
N ALA A 383 -26.04 -8.65 26.81
CA ALA A 383 -26.13 -7.58 27.81
C ALA A 383 -24.74 -7.03 28.20
N PHE A 384 -23.75 -7.89 28.46
CA PHE A 384 -22.39 -7.46 28.78
C PHE A 384 -21.73 -6.71 27.63
N ARG A 385 -21.98 -7.10 26.38
CA ARG A 385 -21.50 -6.37 25.19
C ARG A 385 -22.14 -4.99 25.09
N ALA A 386 -23.43 -4.86 25.38
CA ALA A 386 -24.12 -3.58 25.43
C ALA A 386 -23.58 -2.68 26.56
N LEU A 387 -23.33 -3.23 27.75
CA LEU A 387 -22.66 -2.51 28.85
C LEU A 387 -21.24 -2.07 28.43
N LEU A 388 -20.46 -2.94 27.80
CA LEU A 388 -19.13 -2.60 27.30
C LEU A 388 -19.18 -1.48 26.24
N ALA A 389 -20.24 -1.40 25.42
CA ALA A 389 -20.43 -0.33 24.45
C ALA A 389 -20.82 1.01 25.09
N ALA A 390 -21.53 0.98 26.24
CA ALA A 390 -22.02 2.17 26.94
C ALA A 390 -20.88 3.09 27.43
N SER A 391 -21.15 4.39 27.54
CA SER A 391 -20.19 5.36 28.10
C SER A 391 -19.89 5.04 29.57
N PRO A 392 -18.61 5.03 30.02
CA PRO A 392 -18.26 4.82 31.43
C PRO A 392 -18.98 5.77 32.40
N ARG A 393 -19.31 6.98 31.92
CA ARG A 393 -20.04 8.00 32.67
C ARG A 393 -21.48 7.61 33.03
N ALA A 394 -22.09 6.69 32.29
CA ALA A 394 -23.47 6.25 32.55
C ALA A 394 -23.56 5.26 33.73
N PHE A 395 -22.43 4.71 34.18
CA PHE A 395 -22.40 3.66 35.21
C PHE A 395 -22.46 4.20 36.65
N GLY A 396 -22.28 5.51 36.86
CA GLY A 396 -22.15 6.07 38.20
C GLY A 396 -21.07 5.35 39.01
N GLU A 397 -21.43 4.84 40.19
CA GLU A 397 -20.53 4.03 41.04
C GLU A 397 -20.45 2.54 40.65
N ALA A 398 -21.32 2.06 39.76
CA ALA A 398 -21.38 0.68 39.28
C ALA A 398 -21.53 -0.38 40.40
N ARG A 399 -22.24 -0.06 41.49
CA ARG A 399 -22.32 -0.88 42.72
C ARG A 399 -22.79 -2.32 42.50
N GLU A 400 -23.58 -2.56 41.46
CA GLU A 400 -24.16 -3.86 41.13
C GLU A 400 -23.26 -4.71 40.23
N LEU A 401 -22.16 -4.15 39.71
CA LEU A 401 -21.23 -4.88 38.83
C LEU A 401 -20.63 -6.14 39.49
N PRO A 402 -20.24 -6.14 40.79
CA PRO A 402 -19.77 -7.35 41.47
C PRO A 402 -20.84 -8.44 41.54
N ARG A 403 -22.11 -8.06 41.76
CA ARG A 403 -23.22 -9.00 41.78
C ARG A 403 -23.48 -9.58 40.39
N LEU A 404 -23.49 -8.75 39.35
CA LEU A 404 -23.60 -9.20 37.95
C LEU A 404 -22.49 -10.17 37.56
N ALA A 405 -21.26 -9.89 38.01
CA ALA A 405 -20.11 -10.75 37.77
C ALA A 405 -20.22 -12.07 38.55
N ALA A 406 -20.55 -12.02 39.84
CA ALA A 406 -20.73 -13.20 40.69
C ALA A 406 -21.85 -14.11 40.17
N ASP A 407 -23.02 -13.55 39.85
CA ASP A 407 -24.16 -14.30 39.29
C ASP A 407 -23.78 -14.98 37.96
N ALA A 408 -22.92 -14.35 37.14
CA ALA A 408 -22.39 -14.98 35.94
C ALA A 408 -21.31 -16.04 36.23
N PHE A 409 -20.47 -15.84 37.24
CA PHE A 409 -19.45 -16.80 37.65
C PHE A 409 -20.02 -18.08 38.26
N ASP A 410 -21.16 -17.98 38.95
CA ASP A 410 -21.87 -19.11 39.55
C ASP A 410 -22.73 -19.86 38.52
N ALA A 411 -22.95 -19.30 37.33
CA ALA A 411 -23.73 -19.92 36.28
C ALA A 411 -22.95 -21.05 35.58
N ARG A 412 -23.57 -22.24 35.49
CA ARG A 412 -22.97 -23.43 34.85
C ARG A 412 -22.65 -23.23 33.37
N ASP A 413 -23.39 -22.37 32.68
CA ASP A 413 -23.29 -22.12 31.24
C ASP A 413 -22.36 -20.94 30.88
N LEU A 414 -21.60 -20.38 31.84
CA LEU A 414 -20.69 -19.27 31.58
C LEU A 414 -19.67 -19.58 30.47
N SER A 415 -19.57 -18.67 29.49
CA SER A 415 -18.58 -18.74 28.42
C SER A 415 -17.30 -17.94 28.70
N SER A 416 -16.23 -18.30 27.98
CA SER A 416 -14.99 -17.51 27.90
C SER A 416 -15.23 -16.13 27.28
N ASP A 417 -16.19 -16.01 26.35
CA ASP A 417 -16.61 -14.76 25.74
C ASP A 417 -17.21 -13.78 26.76
N SER A 418 -18.13 -14.26 27.62
CA SER A 418 -18.71 -13.47 28.71
C SER A 418 -17.63 -12.98 29.68
N THR A 419 -16.71 -13.87 30.05
CA THR A 419 -15.54 -13.55 30.87
C THR A 419 -14.68 -12.47 30.23
N GLY A 420 -14.34 -12.60 28.95
CA GLY A 420 -13.53 -11.63 28.22
C GLY A 420 -14.20 -10.25 28.05
N VAL A 421 -15.52 -10.21 27.86
CA VAL A 421 -16.28 -8.94 27.77
C VAL A 421 -16.34 -8.24 29.13
N LEU A 422 -16.62 -8.98 30.22
CA LEU A 422 -16.63 -8.44 31.58
C LEU A 422 -15.25 -7.88 31.99
N LEU A 423 -14.17 -8.58 31.66
CA LEU A 423 -12.81 -8.10 31.92
C LEU A 423 -12.55 -6.77 31.21
N ARG A 424 -12.89 -6.68 29.92
CA ARG A 424 -12.75 -5.43 29.15
C ARG A 424 -13.60 -4.30 29.72
N LEU A 425 -14.80 -4.60 30.22
CA LEU A 425 -15.65 -3.61 30.89
C LEU A 425 -14.99 -3.11 32.17
N CYS A 426 -14.48 -4.01 33.02
CA CYS A 426 -13.77 -3.63 34.24
C CYS A 426 -12.54 -2.78 33.93
N VAL A 427 -11.70 -3.18 32.97
CA VAL A 427 -10.53 -2.40 32.53
C VAL A 427 -10.95 -1.03 31.99
N LYS A 428 -12.06 -0.95 31.25
CA LYS A 428 -12.61 0.33 30.74
C LYS A 428 -13.02 1.26 31.88
N LEU A 429 -13.63 0.74 32.95
CA LEU A 429 -14.00 1.50 34.13
C LEU A 429 -12.75 1.92 34.93
N LEU A 430 -11.81 1.01 35.18
CA LEU A 430 -10.52 1.30 35.82
C LEU A 430 -9.77 2.43 35.11
N ALA A 431 -9.68 2.39 33.78
CA ALA A 431 -9.05 3.43 32.99
C ALA A 431 -9.78 4.79 33.08
N HIS A 432 -11.09 4.78 33.35
CA HIS A 432 -11.90 5.98 33.43
C HIS A 432 -11.85 6.66 34.81
N ASN A 433 -12.00 5.90 35.90
CA ASN A 433 -12.23 6.45 37.24
C ASN A 433 -11.59 5.65 38.40
N ASP A 434 -10.59 4.82 38.15
CA ASP A 434 -9.92 4.00 39.18
C ASP A 434 -10.92 3.14 40.00
N SER A 435 -12.04 2.71 39.39
CA SER A 435 -13.15 2.07 40.11
C SER A 435 -12.68 0.91 41.01
N PRO A 436 -12.78 1.05 42.35
CA PRO A 436 -12.40 -0.03 43.26
C PRO A 436 -13.33 -1.24 43.10
N VAL A 437 -14.58 -1.00 42.68
CA VAL A 437 -15.57 -2.02 42.36
C VAL A 437 -15.09 -2.87 41.18
N ALA A 438 -14.66 -2.24 40.07
CA ALA A 438 -14.12 -2.95 38.92
C ALA A 438 -12.82 -3.69 39.26
N LEU A 439 -11.97 -3.13 40.14
CA LEU A 439 -10.73 -3.76 40.58
C LEU A 439 -11.01 -5.05 41.38
N GLY A 440 -11.98 -5.01 42.29
CA GLY A 440 -12.42 -6.19 43.05
C GLY A 440 -13.01 -7.29 42.16
N VAL A 441 -13.71 -6.92 41.09
CA VAL A 441 -14.20 -7.89 40.09
C VAL A 441 -13.03 -8.54 39.34
N VAL A 442 -12.02 -7.76 38.92
CA VAL A 442 -10.81 -8.31 38.29
C VAL A 442 -10.08 -9.28 39.22
N GLU A 443 -9.95 -8.94 40.51
CA GLU A 443 -9.36 -9.84 41.51
C GLU A 443 -10.14 -11.15 41.64
N ALA A 444 -11.47 -11.08 41.77
CA ALA A 444 -12.33 -12.25 41.86
C ALA A 444 -12.25 -13.13 40.60
N MET A 445 -12.14 -12.51 39.41
CA MET A 445 -11.95 -13.22 38.14
C MET A 445 -10.64 -14.03 38.13
N VAL A 446 -9.53 -13.40 38.50
CA VAL A 446 -8.21 -14.06 38.50
C VAL A 446 -8.10 -15.14 39.57
N LYS A 447 -8.74 -14.95 40.73
CA LYS A 447 -8.87 -15.99 41.77
C LYS A 447 -9.61 -17.22 41.27
N ARG A 448 -10.65 -17.02 40.46
CA ARG A 448 -11.47 -18.11 39.89
C ARG A 448 -10.75 -18.83 38.76
N ASP A 449 -10.08 -18.07 37.89
CA ASP A 449 -9.38 -18.58 36.72
C ASP A 449 -8.04 -17.85 36.54
N SER A 450 -6.97 -18.52 36.95
CA SER A 450 -5.59 -18.03 36.89
C SER A 450 -5.05 -17.94 35.45
N SER A 451 -5.78 -18.47 34.46
CA SER A 451 -5.40 -18.44 33.04
C SER A 451 -5.92 -17.22 32.27
N ILE A 452 -6.71 -16.36 32.91
CA ILE A 452 -7.29 -15.16 32.28
C ILE A 452 -6.19 -14.23 31.72
N GLY A 453 -6.32 -13.89 30.42
CA GLY A 453 -5.48 -12.91 29.75
C GLY A 453 -6.06 -11.50 29.83
N PHE A 454 -5.26 -10.50 30.20
CA PHE A 454 -5.70 -9.11 30.39
C PHE A 454 -5.68 -8.23 29.14
N GLY A 455 -5.22 -8.74 27.99
CA GLY A 455 -5.02 -7.93 26.79
C GLY A 455 -3.89 -6.91 26.96
N ARG A 456 -4.03 -5.71 26.35
CA ARG A 456 -2.98 -4.66 26.34
C ARG A 456 -3.23 -3.60 27.41
N LEU A 457 -3.06 -3.96 28.69
CA LEU A 457 -3.21 -3.03 29.81
C LEU A 457 -2.27 -1.83 29.70
N ASP A 458 -1.08 -2.00 29.12
CA ASP A 458 -0.11 -0.93 28.85
C ASP A 458 -0.64 0.23 28.00
N GLN A 459 -1.64 -0.04 27.17
CA GLN A 459 -2.31 0.93 26.29
C GLN A 459 -3.60 1.48 26.88
N LEU A 460 -4.24 0.75 27.78
CA LEU A 460 -5.56 1.09 28.34
C LEU A 460 -5.44 1.87 29.66
N LEU A 461 -4.45 1.54 30.49
CA LEU A 461 -4.27 2.16 31.80
C LEU A 461 -3.39 3.42 31.71
N ARG A 462 -3.65 4.39 32.58
CA ARG A 462 -2.75 5.52 32.87
C ARG A 462 -1.48 5.00 33.55
N ARG A 463 -0.36 5.72 33.40
CA ARG A 463 0.90 5.37 34.10
C ARG A 463 0.69 5.44 35.61
N GLY A 464 1.23 4.47 36.34
CA GLY A 464 1.07 4.32 37.79
C GLY A 464 0.00 3.29 38.19
N GLN A 465 -1.08 3.14 37.42
CA GLN A 465 -2.16 2.19 37.73
C GLN A 465 -1.71 0.73 37.66
N GLU A 466 -0.64 0.42 36.90
CA GLU A 466 -0.02 -0.91 36.89
C GLU A 466 0.38 -1.41 38.29
N HIS A 467 0.78 -0.49 39.19
CA HIS A 467 1.13 -0.84 40.56
C HIS A 467 -0.09 -1.11 41.43
N GLU A 468 -1.24 -0.50 41.15
CA GLU A 468 -2.49 -0.74 41.88
C GLU A 468 -3.06 -2.11 41.56
N ILE A 469 -3.09 -2.46 40.26
CA ILE A 469 -3.50 -3.80 39.81
C ILE A 469 -2.53 -4.85 40.36
N TYR A 470 -1.21 -4.64 40.26
CA TYR A 470 -0.24 -5.58 40.82
C TYR A 470 -0.42 -5.74 42.33
N ARG A 471 -0.65 -4.66 43.09
CA ARG A 471 -0.86 -4.73 44.55
C ARG A 471 -2.03 -5.62 44.94
N VAL A 472 -3.15 -5.52 44.20
CA VAL A 472 -4.34 -6.34 44.44
C VAL A 472 -4.15 -7.79 43.98
N LEU A 473 -3.46 -8.01 42.86
CA LEU A 473 -3.22 -9.35 42.34
C LEU A 473 -2.04 -10.08 43.00
N LYS A 474 -1.16 -9.37 43.70
CA LYS A 474 0.06 -9.95 44.31
C LYS A 474 -0.25 -11.13 45.23
N PRO A 475 -1.21 -11.07 46.17
CA PRO A 475 -1.54 -12.24 47.01
C PRO A 475 -1.95 -13.46 46.19
N VAL A 476 -2.73 -13.26 45.12
CA VAL A 476 -3.17 -14.33 44.21
C VAL A 476 -1.99 -14.89 43.42
N ILE A 477 -1.09 -14.03 42.94
CA ILE A 477 0.14 -14.42 42.24
C ILE A 477 1.05 -15.23 43.15
N ASP A 478 1.29 -14.76 44.38
CA ASP A 478 2.16 -15.42 45.35
C ASP A 478 1.59 -16.79 45.76
N GLU A 479 0.28 -16.86 46.02
CA GLU A 479 -0.41 -18.11 46.32
C GLU A 479 -0.27 -19.10 45.17
N ASN A 480 -0.59 -18.69 43.93
CA ASN A 480 -0.46 -19.55 42.75
C ASN A 480 0.99 -19.99 42.50
N ALA A 481 1.96 -19.09 42.68
CA ALA A 481 3.38 -19.41 42.56
C ALA A 481 3.83 -20.46 43.60
N GLY A 482 3.26 -20.44 44.82
CA GLY A 482 3.47 -21.47 45.84
C GLY A 482 2.97 -22.86 45.41
N TRP A 483 1.97 -22.92 44.52
CA TRP A 483 1.48 -24.14 43.87
C TRP A 483 2.18 -24.45 42.54
N THR A 484 3.29 -23.78 42.22
CA THR A 484 4.01 -23.86 40.92
C THR A 484 3.18 -23.43 39.70
N ILE A 485 2.16 -22.59 39.90
CA ILE A 485 1.31 -22.01 38.86
C ILE A 485 1.74 -20.55 38.62
N TYR A 486 2.39 -20.28 37.48
CA TYR A 486 2.94 -18.94 37.18
C TYR A 486 2.09 -18.13 36.21
N THR A 487 1.00 -18.69 35.68
CA THR A 487 0.15 -18.07 34.66
C THR A 487 -0.34 -16.66 35.02
N PRO A 488 -0.79 -16.35 36.25
CA PRO A 488 -1.20 -14.99 36.61
C PRO A 488 -0.09 -13.94 36.45
N ALA A 489 1.14 -14.26 36.89
CA ALA A 489 2.29 -13.37 36.75
C ALA A 489 2.68 -13.19 35.28
N LEU A 490 2.74 -14.28 34.52
CA LEU A 490 3.07 -14.25 33.09
C LEU A 490 2.07 -13.42 32.29
N ASN A 491 0.77 -13.63 32.52
CA ASN A 491 -0.30 -12.88 31.84
C ASN A 491 -0.27 -11.39 32.21
N LEU A 492 0.03 -11.05 33.46
CA LEU A 492 0.15 -9.66 33.89
C LEU A 492 1.37 -8.98 33.25
N VAL A 493 2.53 -9.64 33.22
CA VAL A 493 3.74 -9.13 32.55
C VAL A 493 3.48 -8.92 31.05
N ALA A 494 2.84 -9.89 30.38
CA ALA A 494 2.47 -9.77 28.98
C ALA A 494 1.55 -8.57 28.73
N ALA A 495 0.60 -8.32 29.63
CA ALA A 495 -0.37 -7.23 29.50
C ALA A 495 0.20 -5.84 29.78
N LEU A 496 1.14 -5.73 30.72
CA LEU A 496 1.84 -4.49 31.07
C LEU A 496 2.99 -4.16 30.11
N GLY A 497 3.44 -5.12 29.32
CA GLY A 497 4.45 -4.94 28.28
C GLY A 497 5.73 -4.28 28.83
N ARG A 498 6.11 -3.13 28.27
CA ARG A 498 7.34 -2.43 28.69
C ARG A 498 7.26 -1.86 30.11
N ARG A 499 6.06 -1.65 30.66
CA ARG A 499 5.89 -1.11 32.02
C ARG A 499 6.35 -2.10 33.08
N ALA A 500 6.22 -3.40 32.82
CA ALA A 500 6.68 -4.45 33.73
C ALA A 500 8.21 -4.50 33.88
N TRP A 501 8.99 -3.87 32.97
CA TRP A 501 10.46 -3.92 33.02
C TRP A 501 11.04 -3.28 34.29
N ASP A 502 10.34 -2.28 34.83
CA ASP A 502 10.76 -1.54 36.03
C ASP A 502 9.99 -2.01 37.29
N MET A 503 9.40 -3.22 37.26
CA MET A 503 8.66 -3.84 38.38
C MET A 503 9.36 -5.14 38.84
N PRO A 504 10.49 -5.07 39.58
CA PRO A 504 11.28 -6.25 39.94
C PRO A 504 10.46 -7.29 40.72
N ASP A 505 9.62 -6.88 41.66
CA ASP A 505 8.79 -7.79 42.45
C ASP A 505 7.80 -8.62 41.60
N LEU A 506 7.34 -8.07 40.46
CA LEU A 506 6.50 -8.81 39.51
C LEU A 506 7.31 -9.78 38.65
N LEU A 507 8.62 -9.58 38.51
CA LEU A 507 9.52 -10.46 37.75
C LEU A 507 10.07 -11.61 38.60
N GLU A 508 10.02 -11.55 39.93
CA GLU A 508 10.48 -12.64 40.80
C GLU A 508 9.75 -13.98 40.56
N PRO A 509 8.41 -14.03 40.40
CA PRO A 509 7.73 -15.27 40.02
C PRO A 509 8.21 -15.85 38.69
N LEU A 510 8.70 -15.03 37.75
CA LEU A 510 9.25 -15.49 36.48
C LEU A 510 10.62 -16.15 36.69
N TRP A 511 11.44 -15.66 37.62
CA TRP A 511 12.70 -16.32 37.99
C TRP A 511 12.43 -17.67 38.64
N ALA A 512 11.49 -17.73 39.59
CA ALA A 512 11.06 -18.99 40.20
C ALA A 512 10.53 -19.98 39.14
N ALA A 513 9.79 -19.51 38.13
CA ALA A 513 9.30 -20.35 37.04
C ALA A 513 10.41 -21.00 36.21
N ILE A 514 11.61 -20.41 36.15
CA ILE A 514 12.76 -20.99 35.45
C ILE A 514 13.39 -22.10 36.30
N GLU A 515 13.54 -21.86 37.60
CA GLU A 515 14.15 -22.81 38.55
C GLU A 515 13.30 -24.08 38.73
N ASN A 516 11.97 -23.97 38.62
CA ASN A 516 11.04 -25.10 38.71
C ASN A 516 10.95 -25.91 37.42
N ASP A 517 10.65 -27.22 37.51
CA ASP A 517 10.77 -28.18 36.39
C ASP A 517 9.59 -28.20 35.39
N ILE A 518 8.93 -27.06 35.16
CA ILE A 518 7.81 -26.94 34.21
C ILE A 518 8.25 -26.18 32.95
N ASP A 519 8.59 -26.92 31.89
CA ASP A 519 9.13 -26.38 30.62
C ASP A 519 8.30 -25.24 30.03
N HIS A 520 6.98 -25.38 30.00
CA HIS A 520 6.08 -24.38 29.44
C HIS A 520 6.24 -22.99 30.08
N TYR A 521 6.24 -22.91 31.42
CA TYR A 521 6.35 -21.64 32.13
C TYR A 521 7.75 -21.03 32.03
N ALA A 522 8.79 -21.87 32.08
CA ALA A 522 10.18 -21.42 31.96
C ALA A 522 10.44 -20.73 30.60
N ARG A 523 9.91 -21.28 29.49
CA ARG A 523 10.05 -20.66 28.15
C ARG A 523 9.45 -19.25 28.10
N ILE A 524 8.21 -19.10 28.57
CA ILE A 524 7.50 -17.82 28.56
C ILE A 524 8.18 -16.81 29.49
N ALA A 525 8.61 -17.25 30.67
CA ALA A 525 9.35 -16.43 31.62
C ALA A 525 10.66 -15.90 31.01
N ILE A 526 11.46 -16.76 30.37
CA ILE A 526 12.71 -16.38 29.69
C ILE A 526 12.43 -15.34 28.60
N GLU A 527 11.39 -15.53 27.78
CA GLU A 527 11.03 -14.58 26.73
C GLU A 527 10.71 -13.19 27.30
N HIS A 528 9.92 -13.13 28.38
CA HIS A 528 9.57 -11.87 29.03
C HIS A 528 10.77 -11.22 29.74
N LEU A 529 11.61 -11.99 30.43
CA LEU A 529 12.80 -11.47 31.11
C LEU A 529 13.83 -10.89 30.14
N LEU A 530 13.98 -11.48 28.94
CA LEU A 530 14.88 -11.01 27.88
C LEU A 530 14.26 -9.95 26.97
N ALA A 531 13.04 -9.48 27.25
CA ALA A 531 12.38 -8.44 26.48
C ALA A 531 13.01 -7.05 26.71
N ASP A 532 13.56 -6.77 27.90
CA ASP A 532 14.25 -5.50 28.21
C ASP A 532 15.68 -5.51 27.61
N PRO A 533 15.97 -4.66 26.59
CA PRO A 533 17.29 -4.62 25.97
C PRO A 533 18.41 -4.16 26.91
N ARG A 534 18.10 -3.45 28.01
CA ARG A 534 19.10 -2.91 28.96
C ARG A 534 19.75 -4.03 29.80
N THR A 535 18.93 -4.95 30.28
CA THR A 535 19.33 -5.98 31.26
C THR A 535 19.43 -7.38 30.66
N ARG A 536 18.92 -7.61 29.44
CA ARG A 536 18.94 -8.94 28.80
C ARG A 536 20.33 -9.60 28.75
N GLY A 537 21.41 -8.83 28.60
CA GLY A 537 22.76 -9.39 28.53
C GLY A 537 23.20 -10.04 29.85
N GLU A 538 22.93 -9.37 30.97
CA GLU A 538 23.17 -9.88 32.32
C GLU A 538 22.22 -11.05 32.63
N ARG A 539 20.92 -10.86 32.37
CA ARG A 539 19.89 -11.88 32.58
C ARG A 539 20.14 -13.16 31.79
N THR A 540 20.64 -13.07 30.56
CA THR A 540 21.07 -14.25 29.78
C THR A 540 22.17 -15.03 30.50
N GLY A 541 23.13 -14.35 31.13
CA GLY A 541 24.16 -15.02 31.95
C GLY A 541 23.55 -15.76 33.14
N ARG A 542 22.62 -15.12 33.86
CA ARG A 542 21.89 -15.77 34.98
C ARG A 542 21.08 -16.98 34.51
N ILE A 543 20.34 -16.85 33.40
CA ILE A 543 19.54 -17.95 32.83
C ILE A 543 20.40 -19.16 32.48
N LEU A 544 21.54 -18.95 31.81
CA LEU A 544 22.47 -20.05 31.46
C LEU A 544 23.18 -20.64 32.69
N GLY A 545 23.30 -19.89 33.78
CA GLY A 545 23.76 -20.42 35.06
C GLY A 545 22.73 -21.31 35.76
N ILE A 546 21.44 -21.09 35.54
CA ILE A 546 20.35 -21.94 36.05
C ILE A 546 20.22 -23.20 35.18
N ASP A 547 20.14 -23.03 33.85
CA ASP A 547 20.05 -24.12 32.89
C ASP A 547 20.87 -23.80 31.62
N PRO A 548 22.04 -24.44 31.43
CA PRO A 548 22.88 -24.22 30.24
C PRO A 548 22.18 -24.55 28.92
N SER A 549 21.24 -25.51 28.91
CA SER A 549 20.51 -25.90 27.70
C SER A 549 19.55 -24.82 27.20
N ALA A 550 19.20 -23.83 28.03
CA ALA A 550 18.38 -22.68 27.62
C ALA A 550 18.98 -21.90 26.45
N VAL A 551 20.27 -22.10 26.16
CA VAL A 551 20.93 -21.56 24.97
C VAL A 551 20.25 -21.95 23.65
N PHE A 552 19.53 -23.08 23.61
CA PHE A 552 18.77 -23.50 22.42
C PHE A 552 17.48 -22.71 22.20
N LEU A 553 17.05 -21.88 23.15
CA LEU A 553 15.90 -21.00 22.98
C LEU A 553 16.27 -19.83 22.04
N PRO A 554 15.46 -19.53 21.00
CA PRO A 554 15.82 -18.52 19.99
C PRO A 554 16.19 -17.15 20.57
N LYS A 555 15.52 -16.72 21.65
CA LYS A 555 15.77 -15.44 22.29
C LYS A 555 17.10 -15.38 23.02
N VAL A 556 17.45 -16.46 23.73
CA VAL A 556 18.73 -16.61 24.44
C VAL A 556 19.86 -16.67 23.42
N LEU A 557 19.73 -17.53 22.41
CA LEU A 557 20.69 -17.69 21.33
C LEU A 557 20.99 -16.36 20.64
N SER A 558 19.96 -15.56 20.34
CA SER A 558 20.12 -14.24 19.73
C SER A 558 20.97 -13.27 20.58
N VAL A 559 20.87 -13.33 21.91
CA VAL A 559 21.70 -12.49 22.80
C VAL A 559 23.13 -12.99 22.82
N VAL A 560 23.34 -14.32 22.91
CA VAL A 560 24.66 -14.96 22.89
C VAL A 560 25.40 -14.70 21.57
N GLU A 561 24.76 -14.92 20.41
CA GLU A 561 25.42 -14.70 19.10
C GLU A 561 25.75 -13.23 18.81
N SER A 562 25.06 -12.28 19.46
CA SER A 562 25.12 -10.87 19.08
C SER A 562 25.83 -9.96 20.07
N THR A 563 25.69 -10.24 21.38
CA THR A 563 26.02 -9.30 22.47
C THR A 563 26.90 -9.96 23.53
N ARG A 564 26.48 -11.11 24.07
CA ARG A 564 27.22 -11.92 25.04
C ARG A 564 28.03 -13.02 24.36
N THR A 565 28.92 -12.61 23.45
CA THR A 565 29.77 -13.53 22.66
C THR A 565 30.77 -14.30 23.54
N ASP A 566 31.00 -13.83 24.76
CA ASP A 566 31.74 -14.54 25.81
C ASP A 566 31.05 -15.83 26.28
N LEU A 567 29.73 -15.97 26.05
CA LEU A 567 28.96 -17.16 26.40
C LEU A 567 28.79 -18.14 25.23
N LEU A 568 29.40 -17.89 24.07
CA LEU A 568 29.33 -18.80 22.91
C LEU A 568 29.95 -20.17 23.19
N ASP A 569 30.90 -20.23 24.11
CA ASP A 569 31.61 -21.46 24.47
C ASP A 569 30.67 -22.46 25.16
N VAL A 570 29.54 -22.00 25.73
CA VAL A 570 28.44 -22.87 26.22
C VAL A 570 27.81 -23.68 25.06
N VAL A 571 27.83 -23.14 23.84
CA VAL A 571 27.29 -23.81 22.64
C VAL A 571 28.36 -24.64 21.92
N PHE A 572 29.59 -24.11 21.87
CA PHE A 572 30.67 -24.63 21.04
C PHE A 572 31.67 -25.52 21.79
N GLY A 573 31.54 -25.64 23.11
CA GLY A 573 32.37 -26.49 23.97
C GLY A 573 32.36 -27.96 23.55
N ASP A 574 33.23 -28.76 24.15
CA ASP A 574 33.39 -30.16 23.76
C ASP A 574 32.19 -31.02 24.16
N GLU A 575 31.61 -30.73 25.32
CA GLU A 575 30.37 -31.35 25.79
C GLU A 575 29.14 -30.52 25.38
N PRO A 576 28.07 -31.13 24.85
CA PRO A 576 26.84 -30.43 24.55
C PRO A 576 26.13 -29.98 25.85
N PRO A 577 25.54 -28.78 25.88
CA PRO A 577 24.86 -28.29 27.08
C PRO A 577 23.66 -29.18 27.41
N GLN A 578 23.68 -29.74 28.62
CA GLN A 578 22.61 -30.58 29.18
C GLN A 578 21.60 -29.74 29.93
N GLY A 579 20.35 -30.21 30.02
CA GLY A 579 19.29 -29.56 30.77
C GLY A 579 17.91 -29.68 30.11
N ARG A 580 16.95 -28.93 30.62
CA ARG A 580 15.52 -29.05 30.28
C ARG A 580 15.22 -28.80 28.80
N PHE A 581 15.95 -27.89 28.18
CA PHE A 581 15.75 -27.48 26.79
C PHE A 581 16.70 -28.20 25.83
N ALA A 582 17.50 -29.15 26.33
CA ALA A 582 18.44 -29.92 25.54
C ALA A 582 17.69 -30.90 24.61
N PRO A 583 18.08 -30.98 23.34
CA PRO A 583 17.44 -31.83 22.35
C PRO A 583 18.00 -33.27 22.38
N GLY A 584 17.41 -34.18 23.18
CA GLY A 584 17.74 -35.61 23.16
C GLY A 584 19.24 -35.97 23.29
N GLU A 585 19.61 -37.21 22.96
CA GLU A 585 21.00 -37.71 23.06
C GLU A 585 21.95 -37.17 21.96
N VAL A 586 21.43 -36.44 20.97
CA VAL A 586 22.21 -35.97 19.81
C VAL A 586 22.64 -34.51 20.00
N ARG A 587 23.94 -34.22 19.86
CA ARG A 587 24.47 -32.85 19.88
C ARG A 587 23.81 -31.99 18.80
N ARG A 588 22.98 -31.03 19.20
CA ARG A 588 22.38 -30.05 18.28
C ARG A 588 23.30 -28.87 18.06
N ILE A 589 23.65 -28.63 16.80
CA ILE A 589 24.36 -27.42 16.39
C ILE A 589 23.35 -26.38 15.92
N PRO A 590 23.28 -25.18 16.53
CA PRO A 590 22.37 -24.15 16.05
C PRO A 590 22.75 -23.72 14.64
N LEU A 591 21.80 -23.79 13.71
CA LEU A 591 21.99 -23.37 12.32
C LEU A 591 21.51 -21.93 12.11
N GLY A 592 22.06 -21.24 11.11
CA GLY A 592 21.61 -19.91 10.71
C GLY A 592 22.08 -18.76 11.61
N MET A 593 23.14 -18.93 12.40
CA MET A 593 23.78 -17.83 13.13
C MET A 593 24.45 -16.86 12.15
N ARG A 594 24.11 -15.55 12.22
CA ARG A 594 24.50 -14.58 11.17
C ARG A 594 25.49 -13.52 11.64
N ARG A 595 25.77 -13.43 12.94
CA ARG A 595 26.60 -12.36 13.52
C ARG A 595 28.04 -12.78 13.81
N THR A 596 28.54 -13.76 13.06
CA THR A 596 29.88 -14.36 13.20
C THR A 596 31.02 -13.34 13.12
N HIS A 597 30.82 -12.22 12.41
CA HIS A 597 31.77 -11.09 12.37
C HIS A 597 32.10 -10.47 13.74
N ARG A 598 31.30 -10.72 14.79
CA ARG A 598 31.55 -10.22 16.16
C ARG A 598 32.36 -11.18 17.03
N TRP A 599 32.52 -12.43 16.59
CA TRP A 599 33.10 -13.50 17.39
C TRP A 599 34.64 -13.49 17.32
N LEU A 600 35.29 -14.20 18.24
CA LEU A 600 36.74 -14.45 18.16
C LEU A 600 37.06 -15.43 17.01
N PRO A 601 38.27 -15.39 16.42
CA PRO A 601 38.70 -16.35 15.40
C PRO A 601 38.46 -17.81 15.82
N GLY A 602 38.97 -18.22 16.99
CA GLY A 602 38.79 -19.59 17.50
C GLY A 602 37.32 -20.01 17.69
N GLN A 603 36.42 -19.07 18.00
CA GLN A 603 34.97 -19.37 18.08
C GLN A 603 34.36 -19.60 16.70
N ARG A 604 34.85 -18.90 15.66
CA ARG A 604 34.40 -19.10 14.27
C ARG A 604 34.93 -20.43 13.73
N ASP A 605 36.18 -20.75 14.02
CA ASP A 605 36.83 -22.00 13.62
C ASP A 605 36.10 -23.20 14.24
N ARG A 606 35.87 -23.16 15.55
CA ARG A 606 35.10 -24.20 16.23
C ARG A 606 33.68 -24.34 15.67
N TYR A 607 32.98 -23.24 15.41
CA TYR A 607 31.65 -23.32 14.82
C TYR A 607 31.67 -23.87 13.40
N ALA A 608 32.67 -23.51 12.59
CA ALA A 608 32.85 -24.05 11.25
C ALA A 608 33.13 -25.56 11.26
N GLU A 609 33.98 -26.05 12.16
CA GLU A 609 34.21 -27.49 12.39
C GLU A 609 32.90 -28.23 12.70
N LEU A 610 32.10 -27.68 13.62
CA LEU A 610 30.82 -28.28 14.01
C LEU A 610 29.82 -28.30 12.84
N LEU A 611 29.79 -27.25 12.02
CA LEU A 611 28.95 -27.20 10.82
C LEU A 611 29.41 -28.18 9.74
N GLN A 612 30.73 -28.36 9.58
CA GLN A 612 31.30 -29.36 8.65
C GLN A 612 30.98 -30.77 9.12
N ALA A 613 31.11 -31.06 10.41
CA ALA A 613 30.72 -32.35 10.98
C ALA A 613 29.24 -32.66 10.72
N VAL A 614 28.34 -31.67 10.84
CA VAL A 614 26.93 -31.84 10.47
C VAL A 614 26.76 -32.06 8.96
N ALA A 615 27.47 -31.31 8.11
CA ALA A 615 27.38 -31.46 6.65
C ALA A 615 27.88 -32.82 6.14
N ASP A 616 28.89 -33.40 6.81
CA ASP A 616 29.55 -34.66 6.48
C ASP A 616 28.89 -35.89 7.17
N SER A 617 27.86 -35.67 8.00
CA SER A 617 27.15 -36.73 8.74
C SER A 617 26.03 -37.42 7.93
N ASP A 618 25.43 -38.45 8.53
CA ASP A 618 24.23 -39.15 8.03
C ASP A 618 22.91 -38.43 8.35
N HIS A 619 22.95 -37.16 8.77
CA HIS A 619 21.74 -36.35 8.94
C HIS A 619 20.94 -36.20 7.64
N SER A 620 19.66 -35.80 7.76
CA SER A 620 18.83 -35.54 6.58
C SER A 620 19.49 -34.52 5.65
N ARG A 621 19.26 -34.68 4.34
CA ARG A 621 19.82 -33.78 3.32
C ARG A 621 19.48 -32.31 3.56
N GLU A 622 18.30 -32.00 4.12
CA GLU A 622 17.88 -30.64 4.46
C GLU A 622 18.74 -30.04 5.57
N PHE A 623 19.08 -30.84 6.59
CA PHE A 623 19.88 -30.41 7.72
C PHE A 623 21.35 -30.22 7.31
N ARG A 624 21.90 -31.15 6.53
CA ARG A 624 23.23 -31.03 5.91
C ARG A 624 23.33 -29.78 5.03
N ALA A 625 22.35 -29.56 4.15
CA ALA A 625 22.29 -28.37 3.31
C ALA A 625 22.14 -27.07 4.12
N ALA A 626 21.40 -27.08 5.23
CA ALA A 626 21.29 -25.93 6.12
C ALA A 626 22.61 -25.63 6.87
N ALA A 627 23.37 -26.66 7.22
CA ALA A 627 24.71 -26.52 7.78
C ALA A 627 25.67 -25.89 6.78
N VAL A 628 25.71 -26.38 5.54
CA VAL A 628 26.53 -25.79 4.45
C VAL A 628 26.15 -24.34 4.17
N ARG A 629 24.84 -24.00 4.13
CA ARG A 629 24.41 -22.61 3.99
C ARG A 629 24.89 -21.72 5.14
N THR A 630 24.90 -22.26 6.35
CA THR A 630 25.35 -21.50 7.52
C THR A 630 26.86 -21.32 7.48
N LEU A 631 27.61 -22.39 7.13
CA LEU A 631 29.08 -22.39 7.03
C LEU A 631 29.58 -21.31 6.08
N GLY A 632 29.01 -21.19 4.89
CA GLY A 632 29.41 -20.16 3.93
C GLY A 632 29.07 -18.72 4.36
N THR A 633 28.39 -18.51 5.49
CA THR A 633 28.18 -17.18 6.09
C THR A 633 29.05 -16.94 7.34
N VAL A 634 29.85 -17.92 7.74
CA VAL A 634 30.82 -17.78 8.83
C VAL A 634 32.02 -17.00 8.30
N ARG A 635 32.35 -15.88 8.97
CA ARG A 635 33.45 -15.02 8.55
C ARG A 635 34.78 -15.79 8.58
N GLY A 636 35.53 -15.75 7.47
CA GLY A 636 36.81 -16.45 7.32
C GLY A 636 36.69 -17.89 6.79
N HIS A 637 35.47 -18.41 6.64
CA HIS A 637 35.19 -19.76 6.16
C HIS A 637 34.35 -19.72 4.88
N ASN A 638 34.34 -20.83 4.13
CA ASN A 638 33.59 -20.93 2.88
C ASN A 638 32.92 -22.31 2.73
N ALA A 639 32.10 -22.44 1.69
CA ALA A 639 31.40 -23.68 1.35
C ALA A 639 31.96 -24.36 0.08
N VAL A 640 33.16 -23.97 -0.40
CA VAL A 640 33.71 -24.40 -1.70
C VAL A 640 33.86 -25.92 -1.77
N ARG A 641 34.28 -26.57 -0.67
CA ARG A 641 34.38 -28.04 -0.53
C ARG A 641 33.09 -28.77 -0.95
N TYR A 642 31.94 -28.16 -0.74
CA TYR A 642 30.62 -28.77 -0.96
C TYR A 642 30.04 -28.48 -2.34
N LEU A 643 30.75 -27.75 -3.21
CA LEU A 643 30.28 -27.51 -4.58
C LEU A 643 30.14 -28.81 -5.36
N SER A 644 31.07 -29.74 -5.20
CA SER A 644 31.07 -31.04 -5.90
C SER A 644 30.35 -32.15 -5.13
N ALA A 645 29.52 -31.81 -4.12
CA ALA A 645 28.77 -32.80 -3.36
C ALA A 645 27.81 -33.58 -4.27
N GLU A 646 27.74 -34.91 -4.07
CA GLU A 646 26.81 -35.78 -4.81
C GLU A 646 25.34 -35.47 -4.50
N ASP A 647 25.03 -35.02 -3.27
CA ASP A 647 23.69 -34.55 -2.93
C ASP A 647 23.44 -33.17 -3.53
N GLU A 648 22.56 -33.14 -4.54
CA GLU A 648 22.17 -31.95 -5.28
C GLU A 648 21.67 -30.79 -4.38
N LEU A 649 21.04 -31.06 -3.23
CA LEU A 649 20.57 -30.03 -2.30
C LEU A 649 21.74 -29.42 -1.51
N VAL A 650 22.75 -30.22 -1.18
CA VAL A 650 23.98 -29.78 -0.51
C VAL A 650 24.83 -28.95 -1.48
N ALA A 651 24.96 -29.38 -2.73
CA ALA A 651 25.62 -28.61 -3.78
C ALA A 651 24.93 -27.26 -4.03
N GLN A 652 23.60 -27.24 -4.15
CA GLN A 652 22.83 -25.99 -4.27
C GLN A 652 23.01 -25.06 -3.06
N ALA A 653 23.07 -25.62 -1.85
CA ALA A 653 23.34 -24.86 -0.64
C ALA A 653 24.71 -24.17 -0.68
N ALA A 654 25.75 -24.86 -1.14
CA ALA A 654 27.09 -24.30 -1.32
C ALA A 654 27.09 -23.16 -2.36
N ILE A 655 26.46 -23.41 -3.52
CA ILE A 655 26.34 -22.42 -4.60
C ILE A 655 25.63 -21.16 -4.11
N ALA A 656 24.50 -21.31 -3.40
CA ALA A 656 23.68 -20.19 -2.95
C ALA A 656 24.40 -19.23 -1.98
N VAL A 657 25.47 -19.68 -1.32
CA VAL A 657 26.23 -18.88 -0.34
C VAL A 657 27.57 -18.37 -0.84
N LEU A 658 27.98 -18.73 -2.07
CA LEU A 658 29.16 -18.15 -2.72
C LEU A 658 29.19 -16.61 -2.77
N PRO A 659 28.06 -15.86 -2.79
CA PRO A 659 28.11 -14.40 -2.67
C PRO A 659 28.70 -13.88 -1.35
N SER A 660 28.82 -14.75 -0.33
CA SER A 660 29.47 -14.44 0.95
C SER A 660 30.95 -14.81 0.98
N HIS A 661 31.49 -15.41 -0.09
CA HIS A 661 32.89 -15.80 -0.19
C HIS A 661 33.83 -14.59 0.04
N PRO A 662 34.97 -14.77 0.74
CA PRO A 662 35.94 -13.69 0.96
C PRO A 662 36.50 -13.13 -0.36
N ASP A 663 36.83 -14.01 -1.31
CA ASP A 663 37.22 -13.65 -2.67
C ASP A 663 36.01 -13.75 -3.63
N PRO A 664 35.41 -12.62 -4.04
CA PRO A 664 34.26 -12.64 -4.95
C PRO A 664 34.64 -13.06 -6.39
N MET A 665 35.90 -12.90 -6.82
CA MET A 665 36.35 -13.29 -8.16
C MET A 665 36.45 -14.81 -8.26
N GLU A 666 37.06 -15.45 -7.27
CA GLU A 666 37.10 -16.92 -7.16
C GLU A 666 35.69 -17.51 -7.12
N ALA A 667 34.81 -16.94 -6.29
CA ALA A 667 33.41 -17.35 -6.22
C ALA A 667 32.68 -17.21 -7.56
N LEU A 668 32.93 -16.13 -8.31
CA LEU A 668 32.36 -15.97 -9.65
C LEU A 668 32.90 -17.03 -10.62
N ARG A 669 34.20 -17.35 -10.59
CA ARG A 669 34.78 -18.41 -11.45
C ARG A 669 34.09 -19.75 -11.21
N HIS A 670 33.92 -20.16 -9.95
CA HIS A 670 33.19 -21.39 -9.62
C HIS A 670 31.74 -21.40 -10.13
N LEU A 671 31.05 -20.27 -10.06
CA LEU A 671 29.68 -20.15 -10.60
C LEU A 671 29.67 -20.22 -12.12
N MET A 672 30.63 -19.59 -12.79
CA MET A 672 30.77 -19.59 -14.25
C MET A 672 31.12 -20.97 -14.77
N ASP A 673 32.13 -21.64 -14.19
CA ASP A 673 32.53 -23.00 -14.56
C ASP A 673 31.33 -23.96 -14.52
N ARG A 674 30.53 -23.86 -13.46
CA ARG A 674 29.34 -24.69 -13.33
C ARG A 674 28.23 -24.30 -14.30
N ALA A 675 27.90 -23.02 -14.41
CA ALA A 675 26.85 -22.54 -15.30
C ALA A 675 27.16 -22.84 -16.79
N LEU A 676 28.44 -22.90 -17.16
CA LEU A 676 28.91 -23.17 -18.52
C LEU A 676 29.11 -24.67 -18.83
N SER A 677 29.04 -25.55 -17.83
CA SER A 677 29.35 -26.99 -17.94
C SER A 677 28.48 -27.83 -18.90
N GLY A 678 27.47 -27.24 -19.55
CA GLY A 678 26.56 -27.93 -20.47
C GLY A 678 25.50 -28.80 -19.78
N ASN A 679 25.66 -29.10 -18.49
CA ASN A 679 24.72 -29.83 -17.66
C ASN A 679 23.42 -29.05 -17.44
N ARG A 680 22.31 -29.79 -17.20
CA ARG A 680 20.96 -29.22 -17.02
C ARG A 680 20.32 -29.64 -15.69
N GLY A 681 21.04 -29.44 -14.59
CA GLY A 681 20.56 -29.68 -13.22
C GLY A 681 20.07 -28.42 -12.50
N GLN A 682 19.58 -28.60 -11.27
CA GLN A 682 19.12 -27.50 -10.43
C GLN A 682 20.29 -26.70 -9.86
N ALA A 683 21.43 -27.33 -9.64
CA ALA A 683 22.68 -26.68 -9.26
C ALA A 683 23.18 -25.69 -10.32
N GLU A 684 23.17 -26.04 -11.61
CA GLU A 684 23.58 -25.13 -12.70
C GLU A 684 22.60 -23.95 -12.86
N LEU A 685 21.30 -24.21 -12.70
CA LEU A 685 20.28 -23.15 -12.67
C LEU A 685 20.47 -22.22 -11.46
N THR A 686 20.76 -22.78 -10.29
CA THR A 686 21.05 -22.02 -9.06
C THR A 686 22.32 -21.19 -9.23
N ALA A 687 23.35 -21.74 -9.88
CA ALA A 687 24.58 -21.02 -10.17
C ALA A 687 24.29 -19.81 -11.06
N THR A 688 23.55 -20.01 -12.15
CA THR A 688 23.12 -18.95 -13.08
C THR A 688 22.42 -17.79 -12.34
N HIS A 689 21.46 -18.09 -11.45
CA HIS A 689 20.76 -17.08 -10.67
C HIS A 689 21.61 -16.43 -9.57
N THR A 690 22.76 -17.02 -9.23
CA THR A 690 23.66 -16.54 -8.16
C THR A 690 24.79 -15.68 -8.71
N ILE A 691 25.21 -15.86 -9.98
CA ILE A 691 26.25 -15.06 -10.66
C ILE A 691 26.08 -13.57 -10.38
N ARG A 692 24.86 -13.03 -10.58
CA ARG A 692 24.59 -11.61 -10.37
C ARG A 692 24.91 -11.15 -8.97
N ARG A 693 24.67 -11.97 -7.93
CA ARG A 693 24.94 -11.62 -6.53
C ARG A 693 26.44 -11.53 -6.25
N CYS A 694 27.25 -12.43 -6.82
CA CYS A 694 28.71 -12.34 -6.75
C CYS A 694 29.24 -11.14 -7.53
N ALA A 695 28.75 -10.92 -8.75
CA ALA A 695 29.16 -9.79 -9.59
C ALA A 695 29.02 -8.43 -8.90
N ARG A 696 27.99 -8.22 -8.03
CA ARG A 696 27.78 -6.96 -7.26
C ARG A 696 28.95 -6.58 -6.37
N ARG A 697 29.79 -7.56 -6.02
CA ARG A 697 30.95 -7.41 -5.17
C ARG A 697 32.24 -7.22 -5.98
N ILE A 698 32.23 -7.36 -7.29
CA ILE A 698 33.45 -7.24 -8.09
C ILE A 698 33.54 -5.82 -8.69
N PRO A 699 34.73 -5.19 -8.69
CA PRO A 699 34.99 -3.97 -9.45
C PRO A 699 34.63 -4.14 -10.93
N PRO A 700 33.95 -3.17 -11.56
CA PRO A 700 33.59 -3.17 -12.97
C PRO A 700 34.76 -3.45 -13.93
N SER A 701 35.95 -2.92 -13.65
CA SER A 701 37.19 -3.20 -14.39
C SER A 701 37.51 -4.70 -14.42
N ALA A 702 37.58 -5.33 -13.25
CA ALA A 702 37.90 -6.75 -13.09
C ALA A 702 36.74 -7.68 -13.52
N LEU A 703 35.50 -7.23 -13.38
CA LEU A 703 34.32 -8.01 -13.78
C LEU A 703 34.30 -8.22 -15.29
N GLY A 704 34.68 -7.22 -16.09
CA GLY A 704 34.76 -7.34 -17.56
C GLY A 704 35.65 -8.48 -18.04
N GLU A 705 36.78 -8.69 -17.38
CA GLU A 705 37.74 -9.77 -17.70
C GLU A 705 37.19 -11.18 -17.41
N LEU A 706 36.22 -11.29 -16.50
CA LEU A 706 35.65 -12.57 -16.07
C LEU A 706 34.41 -13.00 -16.86
N LEU A 707 33.78 -12.10 -17.61
CA LEU A 707 32.53 -12.41 -18.33
C LEU A 707 32.79 -12.81 -19.79
N VAL A 708 32.61 -14.09 -20.09
CA VAL A 708 32.68 -14.62 -21.46
C VAL A 708 31.27 -14.80 -22.02
N ILE A 709 30.78 -13.83 -22.78
CA ILE A 709 29.39 -13.80 -23.32
C ILE A 709 29.21 -14.80 -24.48
N GLU A 710 30.32 -15.23 -25.10
CA GLU A 710 30.35 -15.97 -26.36
C GLU A 710 30.12 -17.49 -26.17
N GLY A 711 30.18 -18.00 -24.95
CA GLY A 711 30.08 -19.43 -24.64
C GLY A 711 28.81 -19.81 -23.87
N GLY A 712 28.39 -21.08 -24.03
CA GLY A 712 27.45 -21.73 -23.11
C GLY A 712 25.95 -21.53 -23.37
N PRO A 713 25.09 -21.98 -22.42
CA PRO A 713 23.64 -21.99 -22.57
C PRO A 713 23.03 -20.61 -22.78
N VAL A 714 21.93 -20.55 -23.54
CA VAL A 714 21.18 -19.31 -23.84
C VAL A 714 20.79 -18.56 -22.56
N THR A 715 20.38 -19.27 -21.51
CA THR A 715 20.00 -18.69 -20.21
C THR A 715 21.14 -17.95 -19.54
N VAL A 716 22.35 -18.52 -19.56
CA VAL A 716 23.57 -17.92 -19.00
C VAL A 716 23.95 -16.70 -19.81
N ARG A 717 24.05 -16.81 -21.14
CA ARG A 717 24.40 -15.69 -22.02
C ARG A 717 23.45 -14.50 -21.89
N LYS A 718 22.14 -14.73 -21.74
CA LYS A 718 21.15 -13.67 -21.44
C LYS A 718 21.45 -12.97 -20.12
N GLU A 719 21.85 -13.71 -19.10
CA GLU A 719 22.23 -13.12 -17.81
C GLU A 719 23.52 -12.30 -17.94
N LEU A 720 24.55 -12.82 -18.63
CA LEU A 720 25.80 -12.09 -18.88
C LEU A 720 25.56 -10.77 -19.62
N VAL A 721 24.71 -10.78 -20.66
CA VAL A 721 24.28 -9.56 -21.37
C VAL A 721 23.66 -8.53 -20.43
N ARG A 722 22.84 -8.96 -19.46
CA ARG A 722 22.27 -8.05 -18.45
C ARG A 722 23.36 -7.49 -17.55
N LEU A 723 24.29 -8.32 -17.09
CA LEU A 723 25.39 -7.89 -16.22
C LEU A 723 26.25 -6.83 -16.92
N VAL A 724 26.61 -7.02 -18.19
CA VAL A 724 27.41 -6.06 -18.98
C VAL A 724 26.82 -4.66 -18.93
N SER A 725 25.51 -4.54 -19.16
CA SER A 725 24.82 -3.25 -19.18
C SER A 725 24.50 -2.73 -17.79
N ASP A 726 23.95 -3.55 -16.90
CA ASP A 726 23.52 -3.14 -15.55
C ASP A 726 24.70 -2.67 -14.68
N PHE A 727 25.88 -3.25 -14.91
CA PHE A 727 27.12 -2.90 -14.22
C PHE A 727 27.97 -1.90 -14.97
N ARG A 728 27.50 -1.41 -16.14
CA ARG A 728 28.23 -0.52 -17.06
C ARG A 728 29.72 -0.86 -17.17
N LEU A 729 30.01 -2.08 -17.62
CA LEU A 729 31.39 -2.52 -17.79
C LEU A 729 32.14 -1.63 -18.80
N PRO A 730 33.48 -1.54 -18.71
CA PRO A 730 34.28 -0.90 -19.74
C PRO A 730 33.94 -1.46 -21.14
N ASP A 731 33.71 -0.58 -22.12
CA ASP A 731 33.24 -0.93 -23.47
C ASP A 731 31.97 -1.82 -23.50
N ALA A 732 31.02 -1.62 -22.56
CA ALA A 732 29.78 -2.41 -22.50
C ALA A 732 29.04 -2.51 -23.84
N VAL A 733 28.89 -1.41 -24.58
CA VAL A 733 28.20 -1.43 -25.88
C VAL A 733 29.00 -2.21 -26.93
N GLY A 734 30.33 -2.14 -26.91
CA GLY A 734 31.18 -2.95 -27.79
C GLY A 734 31.10 -4.45 -27.48
N LEU A 735 31.04 -4.83 -26.20
CA LEU A 735 30.77 -6.20 -25.76
C LEU A 735 29.42 -6.72 -26.26
N LEU A 736 28.37 -5.90 -26.14
CA LEU A 736 27.03 -6.22 -26.65
C LEU A 736 27.02 -6.34 -28.18
N HIS A 737 27.78 -5.49 -28.88
CA HIS A 737 27.90 -5.53 -30.34
C HIS A 737 28.59 -6.81 -30.81
N ARG A 738 29.69 -7.22 -30.18
CA ARG A 738 30.36 -8.50 -30.48
C ARG A 738 29.41 -9.69 -30.26
N ALA A 739 28.71 -9.71 -29.13
CA ALA A 739 27.76 -10.77 -28.81
C ALA A 739 26.56 -10.82 -29.79
N TRP A 740 26.16 -9.68 -30.39
CA TRP A 740 25.08 -9.63 -31.38
C TRP A 740 25.44 -10.33 -32.69
N HIS A 741 26.67 -10.09 -33.17
CA HIS A 741 27.19 -10.54 -34.47
C HIS A 741 27.85 -11.91 -34.44
N MET A 742 27.75 -12.62 -33.34
CA MET A 742 28.16 -14.02 -33.29
C MET A 742 27.40 -14.88 -34.31
N ASP A 743 28.11 -15.83 -34.91
CA ASP A 743 27.52 -16.82 -35.80
C ASP A 743 26.42 -17.61 -35.08
N ASN A 744 25.27 -17.77 -35.75
CA ASN A 744 24.09 -18.46 -35.21
C ASN A 744 23.60 -17.95 -33.84
N GLN A 745 23.76 -16.66 -33.56
CA GLN A 745 23.31 -16.06 -32.30
C GLN A 745 21.80 -16.23 -32.06
N HIS A 746 21.45 -16.83 -30.91
CA HIS A 746 20.07 -17.15 -30.55
C HIS A 746 19.21 -15.88 -30.36
N ARG A 747 17.96 -15.91 -30.86
CA ARG A 747 17.01 -14.78 -30.85
C ARG A 747 16.78 -14.18 -29.46
N ASP A 748 16.62 -15.00 -28.42
CA ASP A 748 16.45 -14.51 -27.04
C ASP A 748 17.65 -13.71 -26.49
N VAL A 749 18.87 -14.03 -26.93
CA VAL A 749 20.05 -13.26 -26.52
C VAL A 749 20.08 -11.94 -27.28
N ARG A 750 19.77 -11.94 -28.59
CA ARG A 750 19.56 -10.69 -29.35
C ARG A 750 18.47 -9.82 -28.73
N ALA A 751 17.37 -10.42 -28.27
CA ALA A 751 16.33 -9.70 -27.53
C ALA A 751 16.89 -9.09 -26.22
N ALA A 752 17.66 -9.85 -25.44
CA ALA A 752 18.31 -9.30 -24.25
C ALA A 752 19.25 -8.13 -24.59
N ILE A 753 20.03 -8.21 -25.68
CA ILE A 753 20.91 -7.15 -26.15
C ILE A 753 20.11 -5.92 -26.58
N ALA A 754 19.06 -6.09 -27.39
CA ALA A 754 18.19 -5.00 -27.85
C ALA A 754 17.53 -4.26 -26.68
N PHE A 755 17.07 -4.99 -25.67
CA PHE A 755 16.53 -4.39 -24.45
C PHE A 755 17.58 -3.57 -23.70
N GLN A 756 18.81 -4.07 -23.59
CA GLN A 756 19.90 -3.36 -22.91
C GLN A 756 20.38 -2.12 -23.69
N ALA A 757 20.38 -2.16 -25.02
CA ALA A 757 20.75 -1.03 -25.87
C ALA A 757 19.91 0.23 -25.61
N LEU A 758 18.66 0.09 -25.14
CA LEU A 758 17.80 1.22 -24.74
C LEU A 758 18.36 2.06 -23.58
N SER A 759 19.32 1.53 -22.81
CA SER A 759 19.99 2.24 -21.70
C SER A 759 21.24 3.03 -22.14
N TRP A 760 21.58 2.98 -23.43
CA TRP A 760 22.82 3.48 -24.03
C TRP A 760 22.57 4.37 -25.25
N LEU A 761 21.48 5.13 -25.27
CA LEU A 761 21.07 5.96 -26.42
C LEU A 761 22.06 7.08 -26.79
N ASP A 762 23.02 7.41 -25.93
CA ASP A 762 24.10 8.36 -26.27
C ASP A 762 25.28 7.69 -27.01
N ASP A 763 25.34 6.36 -27.06
CA ASP A 763 26.35 5.62 -27.84
C ASP A 763 25.79 5.27 -29.24
N PRO A 764 26.41 5.73 -30.34
CA PRO A 764 25.95 5.45 -31.70
C PRO A 764 25.79 3.96 -32.02
N ARG A 765 26.63 3.09 -31.42
CA ARG A 765 26.59 1.63 -31.64
C ARG A 765 25.33 0.99 -31.06
N ALA A 766 24.76 1.58 -30.01
CA ALA A 766 23.48 1.11 -29.46
C ALA A 766 22.35 1.30 -30.48
N TRP A 767 22.38 2.38 -31.27
CA TRP A 767 21.40 2.62 -32.32
C TRP A 767 21.51 1.65 -33.49
N GLU A 768 22.71 1.16 -33.81
CA GLU A 768 22.90 0.10 -34.81
C GLU A 768 22.21 -1.18 -34.38
N LEU A 769 22.37 -1.57 -33.10
CA LEU A 769 21.67 -2.73 -32.51
C LEU A 769 20.16 -2.56 -32.52
N LEU A 770 19.65 -1.37 -32.18
CA LEU A 770 18.21 -1.08 -32.17
C LEU A 770 17.60 -1.08 -33.58
N ARG A 771 18.32 -0.55 -34.60
CA ARG A 771 17.90 -0.62 -36.00
C ARG A 771 17.87 -2.06 -36.51
N ALA A 772 18.88 -2.86 -36.18
CA ALA A 772 18.90 -4.28 -36.51
C ALA A 772 17.81 -5.07 -35.77
N ALA A 773 17.44 -4.66 -34.56
CA ALA A 773 16.40 -5.28 -33.76
C ALA A 773 15.01 -5.13 -34.38
N VAL A 774 14.65 -3.95 -34.88
CA VAL A 774 13.32 -3.70 -35.45
C VAL A 774 13.08 -4.40 -36.79
N THR A 775 14.14 -4.77 -37.51
CA THR A 775 14.07 -5.59 -38.73
C THR A 775 14.26 -7.09 -38.46
N GLY A 776 14.47 -7.46 -37.19
CA GLY A 776 14.75 -8.83 -36.77
C GLY A 776 13.50 -9.65 -36.42
N PRO A 777 13.68 -10.85 -35.83
CA PRO A 777 12.58 -11.66 -35.33
C PRO A 777 11.73 -10.91 -34.31
N ARG A 778 10.44 -11.26 -34.24
CA ARG A 778 9.44 -10.66 -33.34
C ARG A 778 9.96 -10.44 -31.92
N GLU A 779 10.54 -11.46 -31.29
CA GLU A 779 10.97 -11.39 -29.89
C GLU A 779 12.02 -10.31 -29.63
N VAL A 780 12.81 -9.98 -30.66
CA VAL A 780 13.85 -8.95 -30.65
C VAL A 780 13.22 -7.58 -30.88
N ALA A 781 12.37 -7.45 -31.91
CA ALA A 781 11.67 -6.20 -32.22
C ALA A 781 10.74 -5.74 -31.09
N THR A 782 10.03 -6.64 -30.41
CA THR A 782 9.16 -6.32 -29.27
C THR A 782 9.89 -5.56 -28.16
N GLN A 783 11.22 -5.70 -28.03
CA GLN A 783 11.95 -5.02 -26.96
C GLN A 783 11.96 -3.50 -27.14
N THR A 784 11.97 -2.98 -28.38
CA THR A 784 11.95 -1.54 -28.65
C THR A 784 10.59 -0.92 -28.34
N LEU A 785 9.51 -1.73 -28.33
CA LEU A 785 8.15 -1.29 -27.99
C LEU A 785 7.91 -1.13 -26.47
N ARG A 786 8.83 -1.61 -25.63
CA ARG A 786 8.66 -1.59 -24.16
C ARG A 786 8.95 -0.24 -23.53
N VAL A 787 9.52 0.70 -24.29
CA VAL A 787 9.92 2.00 -23.79
C VAL A 787 8.78 3.01 -23.88
N GLN A 788 8.63 3.83 -22.84
CA GLN A 788 7.66 4.93 -22.80
C GLN A 788 8.40 6.26 -22.98
N PRO A 789 7.77 7.28 -23.60
CA PRO A 789 8.44 8.54 -23.89
C PRO A 789 9.08 9.22 -22.67
N TYR A 790 8.42 9.15 -21.51
CA TYR A 790 8.93 9.77 -20.27
C TYR A 790 10.17 9.06 -19.71
N MET A 791 10.46 7.82 -20.11
CA MET A 791 11.68 7.10 -19.73
C MET A 791 12.87 7.41 -20.65
N VAL A 792 12.64 8.16 -21.74
CA VAL A 792 13.65 8.49 -22.75
C VAL A 792 14.05 9.96 -22.63
N PRO A 793 15.37 10.28 -22.65
CA PRO A 793 15.84 11.65 -22.74
C PRO A 793 15.20 12.39 -23.93
N VAL A 794 14.77 13.64 -23.72
CA VAL A 794 14.01 14.42 -24.73
C VAL A 794 14.66 14.37 -26.12
N ARG A 795 16.00 14.52 -26.18
CA ARG A 795 16.80 14.49 -27.43
C ARG A 795 16.64 13.21 -28.27
N HIS A 796 16.28 12.09 -27.65
CA HIS A 796 16.18 10.78 -28.32
C HIS A 796 14.74 10.35 -28.63
N ARG A 797 13.73 11.11 -28.17
CA ARG A 797 12.33 10.67 -28.24
C ARG A 797 11.83 10.48 -29.67
N THR A 798 12.10 11.45 -30.55
CA THR A 798 11.69 11.38 -31.97
C THR A 798 12.35 10.20 -32.68
N ALA A 799 13.63 9.93 -32.41
CA ALA A 799 14.34 8.80 -33.03
C ALA A 799 13.80 7.44 -32.55
N ILE A 800 13.47 7.30 -31.26
CA ILE A 800 12.80 6.09 -30.75
C ILE A 800 11.40 5.91 -31.36
N ALA A 801 10.61 6.99 -31.47
CA ALA A 801 9.31 6.93 -32.14
C ALA A 801 9.44 6.48 -33.61
N GLY A 802 10.48 6.93 -34.30
CA GLY A 802 10.82 6.47 -35.65
C GLY A 802 11.08 4.96 -35.75
N LEU A 803 11.78 4.38 -34.77
CA LEU A 803 11.98 2.93 -34.68
C LEU A 803 10.64 2.18 -34.48
N ILE A 804 9.78 2.69 -33.60
CA ILE A 804 8.45 2.12 -33.36
C ILE A 804 7.59 2.18 -34.63
N ARG A 805 7.62 3.31 -35.35
CA ARG A 805 6.97 3.45 -36.65
C ARG A 805 7.50 2.44 -37.67
N GLN A 806 8.80 2.13 -37.66
CA GLN A 806 9.33 1.12 -38.58
C GLN A 806 8.71 -0.26 -38.31
N VAL A 807 8.49 -0.61 -37.04
CA VAL A 807 7.80 -1.85 -36.66
C VAL A 807 6.34 -1.87 -37.14
N THR A 808 5.65 -0.72 -37.21
CA THR A 808 4.26 -0.66 -37.73
C THR A 808 4.17 -0.96 -39.23
N ALA A 809 5.29 -1.00 -39.96
CA ALA A 809 5.34 -1.30 -41.39
C ALA A 809 5.72 -2.77 -41.69
N GLY A 810 5.96 -3.60 -40.67
CA GLY A 810 6.31 -5.01 -40.85
C GLY A 810 5.11 -5.94 -41.07
N ASP A 811 5.39 -7.18 -41.48
CA ASP A 811 4.38 -8.17 -41.88
C ASP A 811 3.84 -9.04 -40.73
N ASP A 812 4.40 -8.98 -39.51
CA ASP A 812 3.84 -9.68 -38.34
C ASP A 812 2.68 -8.86 -37.75
N ASP A 813 1.45 -9.26 -38.07
CA ASP A 813 0.21 -8.60 -37.65
C ASP A 813 0.12 -8.27 -36.15
N ARG A 814 0.55 -9.20 -35.29
CA ARG A 814 0.43 -9.02 -33.85
C ARG A 814 1.50 -8.07 -33.33
N LEU A 815 2.72 -8.13 -33.86
CA LEU A 815 3.78 -7.15 -33.54
C LEU A 815 3.40 -5.75 -34.06
N ARG A 816 2.85 -5.68 -35.27
CA ARG A 816 2.35 -4.46 -35.90
C ARG A 816 1.25 -3.80 -35.07
N GLY A 817 0.30 -4.59 -34.58
CA GLY A 817 -0.73 -4.14 -33.65
C GLY A 817 -0.16 -3.61 -32.34
N GLU A 818 0.77 -4.33 -31.71
CA GLU A 818 1.47 -3.85 -30.51
C GLU A 818 2.18 -2.50 -30.79
N ALA A 819 2.85 -2.36 -31.93
CA ALA A 819 3.56 -1.15 -32.31
C ALA A 819 2.60 0.03 -32.60
N LEU A 820 1.48 -0.18 -33.28
CA LEU A 820 0.46 0.85 -33.53
C LEU A 820 -0.12 1.37 -32.21
N GLN A 821 -0.44 0.48 -31.27
CA GLN A 821 -0.93 0.91 -29.96
C GLN A 821 0.11 1.73 -29.20
N GLN A 822 1.39 1.31 -29.21
CA GLN A 822 2.46 2.04 -28.54
C GLN A 822 2.76 3.38 -29.22
N LEU A 823 2.71 3.47 -30.55
CA LEU A 823 2.96 4.70 -31.31
C LEU A 823 2.03 5.84 -30.89
N GLY A 824 0.81 5.52 -30.43
CA GLY A 824 -0.10 6.50 -29.82
C GLY A 824 0.52 7.28 -28.64
N ASN A 825 1.38 6.66 -27.85
CA ASN A 825 2.04 7.34 -26.72
C ASN A 825 3.10 8.36 -27.20
N TRP A 826 3.49 8.34 -28.48
CA TRP A 826 4.58 9.14 -29.05
C TRP A 826 4.12 10.32 -29.91
N VAL A 827 2.80 10.52 -30.08
CA VAL A 827 2.20 11.55 -30.95
C VAL A 827 2.80 12.95 -30.73
N GLU A 828 3.15 13.30 -29.50
CA GLU A 828 3.75 14.59 -29.15
C GLU A 828 5.12 14.83 -29.77
N TRP A 829 5.94 13.79 -29.86
CA TRP A 829 7.31 13.86 -30.37
C TRP A 829 7.44 13.33 -31.81
N TYR A 830 6.35 12.79 -32.35
CA TYR A 830 6.26 12.23 -33.70
C TYR A 830 4.85 12.46 -34.30
N PRO A 831 4.54 13.67 -34.80
CA PRO A 831 3.20 14.04 -35.29
C PRO A 831 2.67 13.13 -36.41
N ASP A 832 3.55 12.62 -37.27
CA ASP A 832 3.20 11.67 -38.35
C ASP A 832 2.56 10.37 -37.82
N ALA A 833 2.67 10.09 -36.51
CA ALA A 833 1.95 9.01 -35.86
C ALA A 833 0.44 9.07 -36.11
N LEU A 834 -0.16 10.27 -36.13
CA LEU A 834 -1.61 10.43 -36.35
C LEU A 834 -2.02 9.94 -37.73
N ALA A 835 -1.22 10.22 -38.77
CA ALA A 835 -1.47 9.76 -40.13
C ALA A 835 -1.34 8.23 -40.23
N VAL A 836 -0.31 7.65 -39.60
CA VAL A 836 -0.11 6.19 -39.56
C VAL A 836 -1.26 5.47 -38.86
N LEU A 837 -1.69 5.97 -37.69
CA LEU A 837 -2.82 5.44 -36.95
C LEU A 837 -4.13 5.59 -37.73
N GLY A 838 -4.36 6.76 -38.31
CA GLY A 838 -5.55 7.03 -39.12
C GLY A 838 -5.64 6.11 -40.34
N SER A 839 -4.55 5.95 -41.08
CA SER A 839 -4.48 5.05 -42.23
C SER A 839 -4.77 3.60 -41.85
N ALA A 840 -4.24 3.11 -40.72
CA ALA A 840 -4.52 1.75 -40.24
C ALA A 840 -5.98 1.54 -39.82
N ILE A 841 -6.68 2.62 -39.42
CA ILE A 841 -8.10 2.57 -39.09
C ILE A 841 -8.95 2.64 -40.35
N THR A 842 -8.66 3.55 -41.29
CA THR A 842 -9.47 3.76 -42.49
C THR A 842 -9.24 2.73 -43.59
N ASP A 843 -8.07 2.07 -43.61
CA ASP A 843 -7.82 0.93 -44.49
C ASP A 843 -8.76 -0.22 -44.08
N LEU A 844 -9.81 -0.43 -44.87
CA LEU A 844 -10.76 -1.50 -44.61
C LEU A 844 -10.14 -2.88 -44.86
N GLY A 845 -9.13 -2.98 -45.74
CA GLY A 845 -8.38 -4.20 -46.04
C GLY A 845 -7.58 -4.72 -44.86
N GLU A 846 -7.19 -3.83 -43.94
CA GLU A 846 -6.56 -4.19 -42.68
C GLU A 846 -7.51 -4.99 -41.77
N ARG A 847 -7.12 -6.21 -41.37
CA ARG A 847 -7.98 -7.10 -40.56
C ARG A 847 -7.52 -7.29 -39.11
N ALA A 848 -6.22 -7.21 -38.82
CA ALA A 848 -5.66 -7.69 -37.55
C ALA A 848 -5.40 -6.60 -36.51
N ALA A 849 -4.90 -5.43 -36.93
CA ALA A 849 -4.27 -4.44 -36.05
C ALA A 849 -5.04 -3.11 -35.91
N TRP A 850 -6.11 -2.88 -36.68
CA TRP A 850 -6.86 -1.61 -36.66
C TRP A 850 -7.41 -1.25 -35.26
N ARG A 851 -7.81 -2.23 -34.45
CA ARG A 851 -8.29 -1.99 -33.07
C ARG A 851 -7.18 -1.41 -32.18
N ASN A 852 -5.95 -1.86 -32.37
CA ASN A 852 -4.79 -1.33 -31.66
C ASN A 852 -4.52 0.13 -32.07
N ALA A 853 -4.68 0.46 -33.36
CA ALA A 853 -4.58 1.83 -33.84
C ALA A 853 -5.68 2.74 -33.25
N VAL A 854 -6.93 2.27 -33.17
CA VAL A 854 -8.02 3.00 -32.48
C VAL A 854 -7.62 3.32 -31.04
N ASN A 855 -7.15 2.33 -30.29
CA ASN A 855 -6.72 2.51 -28.91
C ASN A 855 -5.52 3.47 -28.76
N GLY A 856 -4.58 3.47 -29.71
CA GLY A 856 -3.44 4.39 -29.73
C GLY A 856 -3.87 5.84 -30.03
N LEU A 857 -4.78 6.03 -30.98
CA LEU A 857 -5.25 7.35 -31.41
C LEU A 857 -6.15 8.01 -30.36
N VAL A 858 -7.20 7.31 -29.95
CA VAL A 858 -8.28 7.85 -29.13
C VAL A 858 -7.75 8.37 -27.79
N ARG A 859 -6.69 7.77 -27.23
CA ARG A 859 -6.04 8.24 -25.98
C ARG A 859 -5.56 9.68 -26.04
N ASN A 860 -5.28 10.18 -27.24
CA ASN A 860 -4.76 11.53 -27.44
C ASN A 860 -5.84 12.55 -27.83
N VAL A 861 -7.12 12.18 -27.89
CA VAL A 861 -8.21 13.03 -28.44
C VAL A 861 -8.35 14.40 -27.77
N VAL A 862 -7.85 14.55 -26.53
CA VAL A 862 -7.76 15.85 -25.83
C VAL A 862 -6.85 16.86 -26.54
N LYS A 863 -5.94 16.40 -27.39
CA LYS A 863 -5.08 17.23 -28.23
C LYS A 863 -5.85 17.62 -29.49
N PRO A 864 -5.94 18.92 -29.86
CA PRO A 864 -6.72 19.36 -31.02
C PRO A 864 -6.45 18.56 -32.30
N ALA A 865 -5.18 18.37 -32.68
CA ALA A 865 -4.80 17.62 -33.88
C ALA A 865 -5.26 16.14 -33.87
N ALA A 866 -5.30 15.50 -32.70
CA ALA A 866 -5.80 14.13 -32.57
C ALA A 866 -7.34 14.09 -32.60
N GLY A 867 -8.01 15.09 -32.00
CA GLY A 867 -9.44 15.29 -32.13
C GLY A 867 -9.86 15.46 -33.59
N ASP A 868 -9.19 16.35 -34.33
CA ASP A 868 -9.41 16.57 -35.75
C ASP A 868 -9.19 15.29 -36.58
N ALA A 869 -8.14 14.52 -36.25
CA ALA A 869 -7.88 13.22 -36.87
C ALA A 869 -9.02 12.21 -36.60
N VAL A 870 -9.51 12.10 -35.36
CA VAL A 870 -10.65 11.24 -35.00
C VAL A 870 -11.91 11.64 -35.78
N LEU A 871 -12.23 12.93 -35.84
CA LEU A 871 -13.37 13.45 -36.61
C LEU A 871 -13.24 13.15 -38.10
N GLY A 872 -12.05 13.38 -38.68
CA GLY A 872 -11.76 13.08 -40.08
C GLY A 872 -11.89 11.59 -40.42
N ILE A 873 -11.43 10.70 -39.52
CA ILE A 873 -11.58 9.25 -39.65
C ILE A 873 -13.06 8.84 -39.60
N LEU A 874 -13.84 9.35 -38.63
CA LEU A 874 -15.26 9.03 -38.53
C LEU A 874 -16.04 9.50 -39.76
N ARG A 875 -15.74 10.69 -40.29
CA ARG A 875 -16.32 11.18 -41.57
C ARG A 875 -15.95 10.28 -42.74
N THR A 876 -14.68 9.88 -42.83
CA THR A 876 -14.19 8.99 -43.88
C THR A 876 -14.91 7.65 -43.81
N LEU A 877 -15.02 7.04 -42.62
CA LEU A 877 -15.70 5.77 -42.42
C LEU A 877 -17.22 5.86 -42.69
N ALA A 878 -17.87 6.96 -42.32
CA ALA A 878 -19.30 7.18 -42.59
C ALA A 878 -19.62 7.24 -44.09
N GLY A 879 -18.66 7.64 -44.93
CA GLY A 879 -18.80 7.63 -46.38
C GLY A 879 -18.58 6.28 -47.06
N HIS A 880 -18.16 5.23 -46.32
CA HIS A 880 -17.91 3.92 -46.90
C HIS A 880 -19.17 3.05 -46.92
N ILE A 881 -19.54 2.61 -48.12
CA ILE A 881 -20.49 1.53 -48.35
C ILE A 881 -19.67 0.25 -48.57
N GLY A 882 -19.99 -0.83 -47.86
CA GLY A 882 -19.20 -2.06 -47.89
C GLY A 882 -20.05 -3.30 -47.63
N PRO A 883 -19.40 -4.45 -47.44
CA PRO A 883 -20.06 -5.72 -47.15
C PRO A 883 -21.14 -5.59 -46.07
N ASP A 884 -22.33 -6.14 -46.33
CA ASP A 884 -23.47 -6.17 -45.41
C ASP A 884 -23.91 -7.63 -45.24
N ALA A 885 -23.65 -8.18 -44.06
CA ALA A 885 -23.90 -9.58 -43.71
C ALA A 885 -23.27 -10.64 -44.66
N GLU A 886 -22.07 -10.40 -45.22
CA GLU A 886 -21.33 -11.43 -45.95
C GLU A 886 -20.67 -12.44 -44.98
N PRO A 887 -20.45 -13.71 -45.38
CA PRO A 887 -19.98 -14.78 -44.49
C PRO A 887 -18.66 -14.50 -43.75
N ASP A 888 -17.73 -13.78 -44.39
CA ASP A 888 -16.43 -13.43 -43.81
C ASP A 888 -16.33 -11.93 -43.45
N ARG A 889 -17.35 -11.11 -43.73
CA ARG A 889 -17.28 -9.65 -43.55
C ARG A 889 -18.65 -8.97 -43.42
N ASP A 890 -18.80 -8.17 -42.36
CA ASP A 890 -20.04 -7.43 -42.13
C ASP A 890 -19.75 -6.01 -41.61
N ARG A 891 -20.21 -5.00 -42.37
CA ARG A 891 -20.12 -3.56 -42.07
C ARG A 891 -18.79 -3.13 -41.43
N PRO A 892 -17.63 -3.38 -42.08
CA PRO A 892 -16.32 -3.15 -41.49
C PRO A 892 -16.04 -1.68 -41.12
N ALA A 893 -16.67 -0.72 -41.80
CA ALA A 893 -16.58 0.70 -41.47
C ALA A 893 -17.35 1.04 -40.18
N LEU A 894 -18.59 0.54 -40.05
CA LEU A 894 -19.41 0.73 -38.86
C LEU A 894 -18.78 0.10 -37.60
N GLN A 895 -18.21 -1.11 -37.73
CA GLN A 895 -17.50 -1.74 -36.61
C GLN A 895 -16.34 -0.90 -36.10
N ARG A 896 -15.60 -0.23 -37.00
CA ARG A 896 -14.50 0.67 -36.65
C ARG A 896 -14.99 1.95 -36.00
N MET A 897 -16.06 2.57 -36.54
CA MET A 897 -16.69 3.74 -35.90
C MET A 897 -17.15 3.41 -34.48
N ARG A 898 -17.82 2.27 -34.29
CA ARG A 898 -18.24 1.80 -32.97
C ARG A 898 -17.07 1.58 -32.02
N ALA A 899 -15.99 0.96 -32.48
CA ALA A 899 -14.79 0.79 -31.66
C ALA A 899 -14.17 2.13 -31.24
N VAL A 900 -14.20 3.14 -32.11
CA VAL A 900 -13.79 4.50 -31.74
C VAL A 900 -14.71 5.00 -30.62
N PHE A 901 -16.03 5.01 -30.80
CA PHE A 901 -16.97 5.46 -29.77
C PHE A 901 -16.86 4.68 -28.45
N ASP A 902 -16.68 3.36 -28.50
CA ASP A 902 -16.48 2.53 -27.31
C ASP A 902 -15.19 2.91 -26.59
N ALA A 903 -14.12 3.21 -27.33
CA ALA A 903 -12.87 3.72 -26.74
C ALA A 903 -13.06 5.11 -26.11
N LEU A 904 -13.85 6.01 -26.74
CA LEU A 904 -14.22 7.30 -26.17
C LEU A 904 -15.03 7.14 -24.86
N ASP A 905 -16.04 6.25 -24.85
CA ASP A 905 -16.90 5.99 -23.67
C ASP A 905 -16.11 5.38 -22.50
N SER A 906 -15.08 4.59 -22.79
CA SER A 906 -14.25 3.92 -21.77
C SER A 906 -13.32 4.86 -20.97
N MET A 907 -13.20 6.12 -21.38
CA MET A 907 -12.19 7.03 -20.85
C MET A 907 -12.69 7.84 -19.65
N PRO A 908 -11.92 7.89 -18.54
CA PRO A 908 -12.37 8.54 -17.30
C PRO A 908 -12.53 10.07 -17.38
N PHE A 909 -11.84 10.75 -18.30
CA PHE A 909 -11.62 12.21 -18.28
C PHE A 909 -12.55 13.04 -19.19
N TRP A 910 -13.46 12.41 -19.93
CA TRP A 910 -14.40 13.07 -20.87
C TRP A 910 -15.28 14.13 -20.20
N LYS A 911 -15.53 13.95 -18.91
CA LYS A 911 -16.57 14.62 -18.13
C LYS A 911 -16.35 16.11 -17.89
N ARG A 912 -15.15 16.63 -18.11
CA ARG A 912 -14.79 18.03 -17.83
C ARG A 912 -14.07 18.74 -18.96
N ILE A 913 -13.51 17.99 -19.91
CA ILE A 913 -12.55 18.54 -20.89
C ILE A 913 -13.14 18.59 -22.31
N ILE A 914 -14.23 17.88 -22.61
CA ILE A 914 -14.71 17.81 -24.00
C ILE A 914 -16.23 17.85 -24.23
N PRO A 915 -17.05 18.65 -23.50
CA PRO A 915 -18.40 18.96 -24.00
C PRO A 915 -18.34 19.52 -25.44
N ALA A 916 -17.41 20.45 -25.70
CA ALA A 916 -17.27 21.09 -27.00
C ALA A 916 -16.96 20.13 -28.16
N PHE A 917 -16.04 19.17 -27.99
CA PHE A 917 -15.78 18.19 -29.06
C PHE A 917 -16.77 17.03 -29.10
N ALA A 918 -17.44 16.70 -27.99
CA ALA A 918 -18.63 15.85 -28.06
C ALA A 918 -19.74 16.52 -28.89
N ASP A 919 -20.00 17.82 -28.67
CA ASP A 919 -20.94 18.61 -29.47
C ASP A 919 -20.51 18.68 -30.93
N THR A 920 -19.21 18.86 -31.20
CA THR A 920 -18.65 18.83 -32.57
C THR A 920 -18.89 17.48 -33.26
N LEU A 921 -18.70 16.36 -32.54
CA LEU A 921 -18.98 15.02 -33.07
C LEU A 921 -20.49 14.81 -33.32
N VAL A 922 -21.33 15.27 -32.40
CA VAL A 922 -22.80 15.19 -32.53
C VAL A 922 -23.28 16.01 -33.72
N GLU A 923 -22.82 17.26 -33.86
CA GLU A 923 -23.16 18.13 -34.99
C GLU A 923 -22.73 17.49 -36.32
N ALA A 924 -21.46 17.06 -36.40
CA ALA A 924 -20.88 16.54 -37.64
C ALA A 924 -21.43 15.18 -38.08
N LEU A 925 -21.96 14.36 -37.15
CA LEU A 925 -22.42 13.00 -37.43
C LEU A 925 -23.93 12.80 -37.18
N SER A 926 -24.67 13.85 -36.85
CA SER A 926 -26.12 13.81 -36.57
C SER A 926 -26.94 13.15 -37.70
N GLY A 927 -26.49 13.31 -38.96
CA GLY A 927 -27.08 12.70 -40.15
C GLY A 927 -26.74 11.22 -40.39
N VAL A 928 -25.83 10.63 -39.60
CA VAL A 928 -25.41 9.22 -39.76
C VAL A 928 -26.23 8.33 -38.84
N GLU A 929 -27.26 7.67 -39.38
CA GLU A 929 -28.23 6.88 -38.62
C GLU A 929 -27.57 5.72 -37.84
N GLU A 930 -26.56 5.09 -38.42
CA GLU A 930 -25.94 3.87 -37.91
C GLU A 930 -25.19 4.05 -36.58
N VAL A 931 -24.79 5.29 -36.27
CA VAL A 931 -24.06 5.66 -35.04
C VAL A 931 -24.86 6.56 -34.10
N ARG A 932 -26.16 6.74 -34.36
CA ARG A 932 -27.04 7.58 -33.54
C ARG A 932 -27.07 7.14 -32.07
N ARG A 933 -27.03 5.84 -31.81
CA ARG A 933 -26.99 5.30 -30.43
C ARG A 933 -25.74 5.76 -29.68
N GLU A 934 -24.62 5.75 -30.36
CA GLU A 934 -23.30 6.13 -29.86
C GLU A 934 -23.26 7.65 -29.59
N LEU A 935 -23.84 8.47 -30.47
CA LEU A 935 -23.99 9.92 -30.26
C LEU A 935 -24.85 10.26 -29.04
N VAL A 936 -25.98 9.56 -28.86
CA VAL A 936 -26.85 9.74 -27.68
C VAL A 936 -26.10 9.39 -26.40
N ARG A 937 -25.37 8.27 -26.38
CA ARG A 937 -24.52 7.87 -25.23
C ARG A 937 -23.46 8.93 -24.92
N LEU A 938 -22.80 9.43 -25.96
CA LEU A 938 -21.79 10.47 -25.83
C LEU A 938 -22.38 11.75 -25.22
N LYS A 939 -23.55 12.20 -25.70
CA LYS A 939 -24.20 13.40 -25.16
C LYS A 939 -24.64 13.22 -23.70
N PHE A 940 -25.18 12.06 -23.32
CA PHE A 940 -25.49 11.73 -21.91
C PHE A 940 -24.27 11.84 -20.99
N ALA A 941 -23.08 11.49 -21.46
CA ALA A 941 -21.85 11.57 -20.67
C ALA A 941 -21.40 13.01 -20.40
N THR A 942 -21.89 13.99 -21.18
CA THR A 942 -21.49 15.40 -21.16
C THR A 942 -22.53 16.37 -20.58
N ILE A 943 -23.65 15.88 -20.06
CA ILE A 943 -24.69 16.73 -19.44
C ILE A 943 -24.12 17.58 -18.30
N ARG A 944 -24.40 18.88 -18.33
CA ARG A 944 -23.92 19.89 -17.37
C ARG A 944 -24.83 20.06 -16.16
N PHE A 945 -24.94 19.04 -15.31
CA PHE A 945 -25.81 19.04 -14.12
C PHE A 945 -25.53 20.19 -13.11
N GLN A 946 -24.31 20.73 -13.09
CA GLN A 946 -23.86 21.74 -12.10
C GLN A 946 -23.47 23.08 -12.75
N SER A 947 -24.09 23.44 -13.88
CA SER A 947 -23.84 24.75 -14.47
C SER A 947 -24.38 25.87 -13.58
N ALA A 948 -23.71 27.02 -13.58
CA ALA A 948 -24.25 28.25 -12.99
C ALA A 948 -25.57 28.68 -13.66
N ASN A 949 -25.81 28.21 -14.89
CA ASN A 949 -27.05 28.40 -15.61
C ASN A 949 -27.96 27.17 -15.45
N PRO A 950 -29.09 27.26 -14.73
CA PRO A 950 -30.03 26.15 -14.57
C PRO A 950 -30.67 25.68 -15.90
N ASP A 951 -30.55 26.46 -16.99
CA ASP A 951 -31.03 26.07 -18.32
C ASP A 951 -30.07 25.12 -19.06
N ASP A 952 -28.82 24.96 -18.62
CA ASP A 952 -27.84 24.12 -19.31
C ASP A 952 -28.21 22.62 -19.32
N PRO A 953 -28.60 21.99 -18.18
CA PRO A 953 -29.14 20.63 -18.19
C PRO A 953 -30.35 20.50 -19.12
N VAL A 954 -31.25 21.50 -19.11
CA VAL A 954 -32.46 21.52 -19.93
C VAL A 954 -32.09 21.51 -21.42
N ALA A 955 -31.14 22.35 -21.83
CA ALA A 955 -30.63 22.40 -23.20
C ALA A 955 -29.95 21.08 -23.61
N ASP A 956 -29.15 20.49 -22.73
CA ASP A 956 -28.49 19.20 -23.01
C ASP A 956 -29.52 18.06 -23.17
N PHE A 957 -30.57 18.02 -22.34
CA PHE A 957 -31.67 17.05 -22.48
C PHE A 957 -32.52 17.29 -23.72
N LYS A 958 -32.71 18.54 -24.17
CA LYS A 958 -33.38 18.85 -25.45
C LYS A 958 -32.57 18.36 -26.65
N ALA A 959 -31.26 18.55 -26.65
CA ALA A 959 -30.37 18.01 -27.69
C ALA A 959 -30.43 16.47 -27.72
N ILE A 960 -30.52 15.82 -26.56
CA ILE A 960 -30.74 14.36 -26.48
C ILE A 960 -32.13 13.98 -27.02
N ASP A 961 -33.17 14.73 -26.68
CA ASP A 961 -34.54 14.53 -27.16
C ASP A 961 -34.62 14.59 -28.69
N GLU A 962 -33.91 15.52 -29.32
CA GLU A 962 -33.76 15.58 -30.78
C GLU A 962 -33.06 14.34 -31.35
N LEU A 963 -31.99 13.87 -30.73
CA LEU A 963 -31.26 12.67 -31.17
C LEU A 963 -32.07 11.37 -30.99
N VAL A 964 -33.04 11.33 -30.07
CA VAL A 964 -33.90 10.15 -29.84
C VAL A 964 -35.31 10.30 -30.42
N ALA A 965 -35.56 11.34 -31.21
CA ALA A 965 -36.83 11.54 -31.90
C ALA A 965 -37.22 10.27 -32.69
N ASP A 966 -38.46 9.82 -32.51
CA ASP A 966 -39.01 8.59 -33.11
C ASP A 966 -38.20 7.30 -32.83
N ARG A 967 -37.48 7.26 -31.69
CA ARG A 967 -36.65 6.13 -31.25
C ARG A 967 -36.89 5.78 -29.76
N PRO A 968 -38.10 5.34 -29.36
CA PRO A 968 -38.47 5.13 -27.94
C PRO A 968 -37.61 4.11 -27.18
N VAL A 969 -37.15 3.05 -27.88
CA VAL A 969 -36.24 2.04 -27.30
C VAL A 969 -34.87 2.64 -26.99
N LEU A 970 -34.37 3.55 -27.84
CA LEU A 970 -33.10 4.23 -27.62
C LEU A 970 -33.18 5.20 -26.45
N ALA A 971 -34.25 6.02 -26.40
CA ALA A 971 -34.53 6.92 -25.28
C ALA A 971 -34.57 6.19 -23.92
N SER A 972 -35.16 4.99 -23.89
CA SER A 972 -35.24 4.15 -22.69
C SER A 972 -33.90 3.54 -22.26
N ASN A 973 -33.06 3.15 -23.23
CA ASN A 973 -31.90 2.28 -22.98
C ASN A 973 -30.54 2.97 -23.04
N ALA A 974 -30.45 4.20 -23.54
CA ALA A 974 -29.17 4.86 -23.73
C ALA A 974 -28.55 5.33 -22.40
N TRP A 975 -29.36 5.72 -21.41
CA TRP A 975 -28.89 6.23 -20.11
C TRP A 975 -28.76 5.14 -19.04
N ARG A 976 -27.84 4.18 -19.26
CA ARG A 976 -27.67 3.01 -18.36
C ARG A 976 -26.91 3.30 -17.08
N ARG A 977 -26.02 4.30 -17.07
CA ARG A 977 -25.16 4.64 -15.92
C ARG A 977 -25.23 6.14 -15.63
N PRO A 978 -26.37 6.64 -15.14
CA PRO A 978 -26.50 8.04 -14.79
C PRO A 978 -25.49 8.43 -13.72
N ARG A 979 -25.07 9.71 -13.72
CA ARG A 979 -24.37 10.26 -12.56
C ARG A 979 -25.28 10.14 -11.34
N PRO A 980 -24.71 9.99 -10.14
CA PRO A 980 -25.54 9.94 -8.95
C PRO A 980 -26.34 11.24 -8.81
N PRO A 981 -27.61 11.15 -8.37
CA PRO A 981 -28.53 12.29 -8.36
C PRO A 981 -28.17 13.41 -7.37
N HIS A 982 -27.14 13.25 -6.53
CA HIS A 982 -26.67 14.31 -5.62
C HIS A 982 -26.06 15.53 -6.33
N HIS A 983 -25.88 15.48 -7.65
CA HIS A 983 -25.48 16.61 -8.49
C HIS A 983 -26.68 17.33 -9.12
N TRP A 984 -27.89 16.87 -8.88
CA TRP A 984 -29.09 17.38 -9.56
C TRP A 984 -29.68 18.52 -8.76
N ASP A 985 -29.96 19.62 -9.46
CA ASP A 985 -30.95 20.59 -8.98
C ASP A 985 -32.36 20.04 -9.25
N ILE A 986 -33.20 20.03 -8.22
CA ILE A 986 -34.52 19.39 -8.28
C ILE A 986 -35.45 20.05 -9.30
N ASP A 987 -35.39 21.38 -9.40
CA ASP A 987 -36.26 22.18 -10.26
C ASP A 987 -35.76 22.16 -11.71
N ALA A 988 -34.44 22.29 -11.93
CA ALA A 988 -33.84 22.19 -13.26
C ALA A 988 -34.09 20.81 -13.88
N MET A 989 -33.98 19.73 -13.10
CA MET A 989 -34.24 18.37 -13.59
C MET A 989 -35.72 18.11 -13.83
N LEU A 990 -36.63 18.67 -13.02
CA LEU A 990 -38.07 18.60 -13.29
C LEU A 990 -38.42 19.39 -14.55
N THR A 991 -37.87 20.59 -14.73
CA THR A 991 -38.02 21.38 -15.96
C THR A 991 -37.48 20.63 -17.17
N ALA A 992 -36.29 20.01 -17.06
CA ALA A 992 -35.72 19.18 -18.11
C ALA A 992 -36.68 18.04 -18.48
N ALA A 993 -37.20 17.29 -17.49
CA ALA A 993 -38.14 16.20 -17.71
C ALA A 993 -39.46 16.65 -18.35
N ARG A 994 -39.93 17.87 -18.06
CA ARG A 994 -41.12 18.46 -18.69
C ARG A 994 -40.85 18.99 -20.10
N SER A 995 -39.60 19.36 -20.40
CA SER A 995 -39.22 20.02 -21.66
C SER A 995 -38.95 19.06 -22.82
N VAL A 996 -38.71 17.78 -22.53
CA VAL A 996 -38.45 16.75 -23.54
C VAL A 996 -39.76 16.21 -24.11
N ARG A 997 -39.81 15.94 -25.43
CA ARG A 997 -40.98 15.36 -26.11
C ARG A 997 -41.09 13.85 -25.86
N SER A 998 -39.96 13.18 -25.67
CA SER A 998 -39.90 11.75 -25.39
C SER A 998 -40.35 11.40 -23.97
N GLY A 999 -41.53 10.79 -23.85
CA GLY A 999 -42.04 10.29 -22.56
C GLY A 999 -41.11 9.28 -21.88
N HIS A 1000 -40.39 8.46 -22.64
CA HIS A 1000 -39.39 7.53 -22.09
C HIS A 1000 -38.17 8.24 -21.50
N LEU A 1001 -37.72 9.34 -22.12
CA LEU A 1001 -36.63 10.16 -21.58
C LEU A 1001 -37.04 10.86 -20.29
N ALA A 1002 -38.24 11.46 -20.27
CA ALA A 1002 -38.83 12.06 -19.07
C ALA A 1002 -38.96 11.04 -17.92
N LEU A 1003 -39.46 9.83 -18.21
CA LEU A 1003 -39.54 8.75 -17.23
C LEU A 1003 -38.18 8.35 -16.68
N ARG A 1004 -37.13 8.38 -17.50
CA ARG A 1004 -35.80 8.01 -17.04
C ARG A 1004 -35.23 9.03 -16.06
N ILE A 1005 -35.46 10.32 -16.29
CA ILE A 1005 -35.14 11.37 -15.32
C ILE A 1005 -35.88 11.12 -14.00
N LEU A 1006 -37.19 10.85 -14.07
CA LEU A 1006 -38.01 10.57 -12.88
C LEU A 1006 -37.55 9.32 -12.10
N ALA A 1007 -37.20 8.24 -12.79
CA ALA A 1007 -36.78 6.99 -12.16
C ALA A 1007 -35.49 7.12 -11.34
N ILE A 1008 -34.63 8.08 -11.69
CA ILE A 1008 -33.34 8.31 -11.02
C ILE A 1008 -33.50 9.36 -9.91
N GLY A 1009 -34.15 10.49 -10.21
CA GLY A 1009 -34.30 11.58 -9.24
C GLY A 1009 -35.38 11.34 -8.18
N GLY A 1010 -36.46 10.63 -8.54
CA GLY A 1010 -37.61 10.38 -7.65
C GLY A 1010 -37.22 9.73 -6.31
N PRO A 1011 -36.51 8.58 -6.31
CA PRO A 1011 -36.02 7.96 -5.07
C PRO A 1011 -35.05 8.84 -4.28
N HIS A 1012 -34.26 9.69 -4.96
CA HIS A 1012 -33.29 10.57 -4.31
C HIS A 1012 -33.93 11.74 -3.58
N PHE A 1013 -34.92 12.38 -4.19
CA PHE A 1013 -35.63 13.54 -3.65
C PHE A 1013 -36.83 13.16 -2.76
N GLY A 1014 -37.13 11.87 -2.60
CA GLY A 1014 -38.23 11.39 -1.77
C GLY A 1014 -39.61 11.55 -2.42
N TRP A 1015 -39.70 11.56 -3.75
CA TRP A 1015 -40.96 11.66 -4.51
C TRP A 1015 -41.85 12.86 -4.11
N PRO A 1016 -41.39 14.11 -4.26
CA PRO A 1016 -42.22 15.28 -4.01
C PRO A 1016 -43.44 15.33 -4.94
N GLU A 1017 -44.48 16.08 -4.54
CA GLU A 1017 -45.76 16.12 -5.26
C GLU A 1017 -45.62 16.54 -6.73
N SER A 1018 -44.75 17.51 -7.04
CA SER A 1018 -44.51 17.95 -8.42
C SER A 1018 -43.96 16.84 -9.34
N TRP A 1019 -43.09 15.97 -8.80
CA TRP A 1019 -42.58 14.78 -9.49
C TRP A 1019 -43.64 13.67 -9.58
N ARG A 1020 -44.43 13.46 -8.51
CA ARG A 1020 -45.56 12.52 -8.51
C ARG A 1020 -46.65 12.94 -9.50
N SER A 1021 -46.90 14.24 -9.68
CA SER A 1021 -47.81 14.78 -10.70
C SER A 1021 -47.33 14.42 -12.09
N LEU A 1022 -46.06 14.69 -12.42
CA LEU A 1022 -45.51 14.34 -13.73
C LEU A 1022 -45.54 12.81 -13.97
N LEU A 1023 -45.27 11.99 -12.96
CA LEU A 1023 -45.42 10.54 -13.08
C LEU A 1023 -46.88 10.12 -13.35
N ARG A 1024 -47.87 10.77 -12.69
CA ARG A 1024 -49.30 10.54 -12.94
C ARG A 1024 -49.72 10.99 -14.35
N GLU A 1025 -49.15 12.08 -14.86
CA GLU A 1025 -49.30 12.52 -16.25
C GLU A 1025 -48.77 11.44 -17.21
N LEU A 1026 -47.55 10.94 -16.99
CA LEU A 1026 -46.91 9.91 -17.82
C LEU A 1026 -47.63 8.55 -17.76
N ARG A 1027 -48.25 8.18 -16.62
CA ARG A 1027 -49.12 6.99 -16.52
C ARG A 1027 -50.41 7.10 -17.35
N ARG A 1028 -50.78 8.30 -17.78
CA ARG A 1028 -51.92 8.59 -18.66
C ARG A 1028 -51.47 9.06 -20.05
N HIS A 1029 -50.19 8.92 -20.38
CA HIS A 1029 -49.61 9.33 -21.65
C HIS A 1029 -50.35 8.65 -22.83
N PRO A 1030 -50.51 9.31 -24.00
CA PRO A 1030 -51.21 8.71 -25.16
C PRO A 1030 -50.53 7.44 -25.68
N ASP A 1031 -49.20 7.38 -25.62
CA ASP A 1031 -48.41 6.18 -25.96
C ASP A 1031 -48.54 5.09 -24.88
N ALA A 1032 -48.89 3.86 -25.30
CA ALA A 1032 -49.05 2.71 -24.41
C ALA A 1032 -47.75 2.28 -23.73
N GLU A 1033 -46.62 2.28 -24.45
CA GLU A 1033 -45.32 1.84 -23.92
C GLU A 1033 -44.82 2.78 -22.83
N VAL A 1034 -45.08 4.08 -22.97
CA VAL A 1034 -44.78 5.08 -21.94
C VAL A 1034 -45.63 4.83 -20.69
N ARG A 1035 -46.93 4.55 -20.85
CA ARG A 1035 -47.81 4.26 -19.69
C ARG A 1035 -47.34 3.04 -18.92
N ASP A 1036 -46.97 1.97 -19.61
CA ASP A 1036 -46.54 0.73 -18.97
C ASP A 1036 -45.18 0.89 -18.29
N ALA A 1037 -44.22 1.57 -18.93
CA ALA A 1037 -42.96 1.95 -18.29
C ALA A 1037 -43.17 2.84 -17.04
N ALA A 1038 -44.12 3.77 -17.08
CA ALA A 1038 -44.47 4.63 -15.95
C ALA A 1038 -45.12 3.89 -14.78
N ARG A 1039 -45.79 2.75 -15.04
CA ARG A 1039 -46.40 1.90 -14.01
C ARG A 1039 -45.37 1.05 -13.27
N HIS A 1040 -44.24 0.71 -13.91
CA HIS A 1040 -43.12 0.02 -13.26
C HIS A 1040 -42.38 0.87 -12.23
N ILE A 1041 -42.49 2.20 -12.30
CA ILE A 1041 -41.91 3.09 -11.30
C ILE A 1041 -42.84 3.15 -10.09
N LEU A 1042 -42.39 2.55 -8.98
CA LEU A 1042 -43.09 2.57 -7.69
C LEU A 1042 -42.53 3.69 -6.82
N THR A 1043 -43.42 4.53 -6.28
CA THR A 1043 -43.03 5.65 -5.39
C THR A 1043 -43.01 5.25 -3.91
N ALA A 1044 -43.60 4.10 -3.58
CA ALA A 1044 -43.61 3.48 -2.26
C ALA A 1044 -43.70 1.95 -2.45
N SER A 1045 -43.09 1.18 -1.55
CA SER A 1045 -43.26 -0.27 -1.45
C SER A 1045 -44.47 -0.59 -0.57
N GLU A 1046 -45.27 -1.58 -0.99
CA GLU A 1046 -46.33 -2.19 -0.19
C GLU A 1046 -45.74 -3.21 0.80
#